data_AF-A0AAW1R866-F1
#
_entry.id   AF-A0AAW1R866-F1
#
_cell.length_a   1.000
_cell.length_b   1.000
_cell.length_c   1.000
_cell.angle_alpha   90.00
_cell.angle_beta   90.00
_cell.angle_gamma   90.00
#
_symmetry.space_group_name_H-M   'P 1'
#
loop_
_entity.id
_entity.type
_entity.pdbx_description
1 polymer ?
#
loop_
_entity_poly.entity_id
_entity_poly.type
_entity_poly.pdbx_seq_one_letter_code
_entity_poly.pdbx_strand_id
1 'polypeptide(L)'
;MYVVSSLSASDSSAPDVDCHLRIGDTRSSAAAQATDKRVPFPQPPWVIAHRGNAGELPEHTAQAYLQGIQEGADFIECDMTLTKDCQVVCRHEPDLNGTTDAYVKFPQYYGAYFIDDGGPQGSGGTKGVGILTTQMTLAEIKTLQAQARIETRAFRNTNYDLAGFKVITLQEYIDIAKAAADRVVGIIPEVKHPTYFNRILQTNSSACANNRTFSQICLEILQKNGYRGPFGTAQWYAQPAIIQSFEIDNLKELHNKTDIALVQLIDSPGNILGDHPNMTYAEMVTDAGLDAIARYAQLIAPYKSYYAPNNASLGNGTVPAPGYIRPGVGGKSDRVDVLAAGLKRNMPASPWTYRMENQFLAWDYQQDGWLEYEYVYNDVTFKNRTTAQSFIGYPTDRLPTDRPWIIADGGASGVLPDSTVAAFQYAVDQGANFIACNVTATLDGQLICSHDINLGPTTDAALKFPNLAQNSSVNNATVSMVSVGDLTLAQVSTLRAKQLYAPNNVAYRDPNYNGLFPVATFSNFLAVAKNASHPVGVYVNILSPSAQSAALANQNTTVEDLVLAALTSAGYKGGLCNGAWNRTPVMIASVEATSLKALKNKQTDTPLVVQVVSKMTTAAGLDDIASYARAISPNKEFLVPALTTLDKNLRPSTGQTGEAYEAQAVGLLVLPYTFRPALPLTSP
;
A
#
# COMPACT_ATOMS: atom_id res chain seq x y z
N MET A 1 12.72 -0.19 -6.20
CA MET A 1 12.17 0.76 -5.21
C MET A 1 13.12 0.84 -4.02
N TYR A 2 13.15 2.00 -3.37
CA TYR A 2 13.83 2.32 -2.10
C TYR A 2 12.76 2.79 -1.10
N VAL A 3 12.92 2.58 0.22
CA VAL A 3 11.93 2.96 1.27
C VAL A 3 12.63 3.67 2.45
N VAL A 4 12.15 4.85 2.85
CA VAL A 4 12.74 5.68 3.94
C VAL A 4 11.81 5.73 5.16
N SER A 5 12.29 5.43 6.37
CA SER A 5 11.48 5.58 7.60
C SER A 5 11.46 7.02 8.12
N SER A 6 10.30 7.56 8.49
CA SER A 6 10.15 8.83 9.21
C SER A 6 9.56 8.61 10.62
N LEU A 7 9.96 9.46 11.58
CA LEU A 7 9.36 9.58 12.92
C LEU A 7 8.96 11.05 13.15
N SER A 8 7.84 11.29 13.83
CA SER A 8 7.28 12.61 14.12
C SER A 8 7.59 13.10 15.55
N ALA A 9 7.66 14.42 15.72
CA ALA A 9 7.28 15.11 16.96
C ALA A 9 6.93 16.58 16.67
N SER A 10 5.90 17.07 17.37
CA SER A 10 5.32 18.41 17.31
C SER A 10 6.00 19.39 18.27
N ASP A 11 6.25 20.64 17.85
CA ASP A 11 5.83 21.82 18.63
C ASP A 11 5.74 23.09 17.77
N SER A 12 4.79 23.94 18.09
CA SER A 12 4.42 25.14 17.35
C SER A 12 4.94 26.41 18.04
N SER A 13 5.94 27.08 17.46
CA SER A 13 6.09 28.56 17.39
C SER A 13 7.53 29.00 17.08
N ALA A 14 7.81 29.37 15.81
CA ALA A 14 8.72 30.46 15.38
C ALA A 14 9.10 30.32 13.88
N PRO A 15 9.37 31.43 13.15
CA PRO A 15 9.68 31.44 11.73
C PRO A 15 11.18 31.25 11.51
N ASP A 16 11.60 30.01 11.33
CA ASP A 16 12.69 29.58 10.45
C ASP A 16 12.57 28.06 10.39
N VAL A 17 12.46 27.52 9.18
CA VAL A 17 12.12 26.10 8.96
C VAL A 17 13.38 25.26 9.22
N ASP A 18 13.71 25.08 10.50
CA ASP A 18 14.78 24.20 10.95
C ASP A 18 14.32 22.75 10.79
N CYS A 19 14.86 22.06 9.77
CA CYS A 19 14.57 20.67 9.46
C CYS A 19 15.27 19.77 10.49
N HIS A 20 14.71 19.70 11.70
CA HIS A 20 15.22 18.82 12.76
C HIS A 20 14.83 17.35 12.48
N LEU A 21 15.63 16.67 11.67
CA LEU A 21 15.77 15.20 11.67
C LEU A 21 16.80 14.75 12.75
N ARG A 22 16.82 15.41 13.92
CA ARG A 22 17.68 15.02 15.06
C ARG A 22 16.88 14.15 16.02
N ILE A 23 17.36 12.92 16.28
CA ILE A 23 16.90 12.10 17.39
C ILE A 23 17.32 12.80 18.69
N GLY A 24 16.35 13.07 19.57
CA GLY A 24 16.56 13.80 20.82
C GLY A 24 17.49 13.06 21.80
N ASP A 25 18.47 13.80 22.32
CA ASP A 25 19.18 13.47 23.55
C ASP A 25 18.19 13.53 24.72
N THR A 26 17.79 12.39 25.29
CA THR A 26 17.16 12.36 26.62
C THR A 26 17.70 11.20 27.47
N ARG A 27 18.92 11.39 28.00
CA ARG A 27 19.24 10.89 29.34
C ARG A 27 18.76 11.93 30.34
N SER A 28 17.56 11.76 30.89
CA SER A 28 17.26 12.29 32.22
C SER A 28 16.29 11.38 32.95
N SER A 29 16.67 11.05 34.18
CA SER A 29 15.99 10.21 35.14
C SER A 29 14.83 10.94 35.82
N ALA A 30 13.62 10.39 35.77
CA ALA A 30 12.59 10.63 36.79
C ALA A 30 11.61 9.45 36.86
N ALA A 31 11.19 9.12 38.08
CA ALA A 31 10.54 7.87 38.45
C ALA A 31 9.00 7.83 38.25
N ALA A 32 8.54 6.66 37.83
CA ALA A 32 7.27 5.97 38.12
C ALA A 32 5.96 6.77 38.31
N GLN A 33 5.17 6.83 37.24
CA GLN A 33 3.75 6.42 37.25
C GLN A 33 3.53 5.47 36.07
N ALA A 34 2.82 4.36 36.28
CA ALA A 34 2.52 3.39 35.22
C ALA A 34 1.47 3.98 34.26
N THR A 35 1.90 4.84 33.36
CA THR A 35 1.13 5.27 32.20
C THR A 35 1.26 4.21 31.12
N ASP A 36 0.13 3.82 30.50
CA ASP A 36 0.11 2.98 29.31
C ASP A 36 1.13 3.51 28.28
N LYS A 37 2.12 2.70 27.93
CA LYS A 37 3.26 3.11 27.08
C LYS A 37 2.95 2.99 25.58
N ARG A 38 1.74 2.58 25.21
CA ARG A 38 1.33 2.42 23.81
C ARG A 38 1.14 3.76 23.12
N VAL A 39 1.43 3.81 21.82
CA VAL A 39 1.10 4.97 20.99
C VAL A 39 -0.43 5.14 20.98
N PRO A 40 -0.96 6.36 21.24
CA PRO A 40 -2.40 6.63 21.16
C PRO A 40 -2.98 6.33 19.77
N PHE A 41 -4.26 5.99 19.73
CA PHE A 41 -4.95 5.73 18.47
C PHE A 41 -4.97 6.98 17.56
N PRO A 42 -4.67 6.86 16.25
CA PRO A 42 -4.52 8.01 15.37
C PRO A 42 -5.86 8.67 15.04
N GLN A 43 -5.80 9.95 14.67
CA GLN A 43 -6.92 10.65 14.05
C GLN A 43 -7.10 10.17 12.60
N PRO A 44 -8.32 10.21 12.04
CA PRO A 44 -8.57 9.81 10.66
C PRO A 44 -7.78 10.67 9.65
N PRO A 45 -7.53 10.16 8.42
CA PRO A 45 -8.08 8.94 7.83
C PRO A 45 -7.52 7.66 8.46
N TRP A 46 -8.37 6.64 8.57
CA TRP A 46 -7.99 5.34 9.12
C TRP A 46 -7.82 4.29 8.01
N VAL A 47 -6.87 3.39 8.21
CA VAL A 47 -6.67 2.20 7.38
C VAL A 47 -7.35 1.01 8.05
N ILE A 48 -8.25 0.35 7.34
CA ILE A 48 -8.99 -0.82 7.82
C ILE A 48 -8.48 -2.06 7.07
N ALA A 49 -7.92 -3.02 7.80
CA ALA A 49 -7.57 -4.33 7.26
C ALA A 49 -8.84 -5.18 7.11
N HIS A 50 -9.48 -5.06 5.95
CA HIS A 50 -10.71 -5.78 5.58
C HIS A 50 -10.46 -7.30 5.58
N ARG A 51 -11.01 -7.98 6.59
CA ARG A 51 -10.77 -9.39 6.96
C ARG A 51 -9.33 -9.75 7.31
N GLY A 52 -8.55 -8.77 7.79
CA GLY A 52 -7.09 -8.85 7.94
C GLY A 52 -6.36 -8.53 6.63
N ASN A 53 -5.13 -9.00 6.45
CA ASN A 53 -4.45 -8.96 5.15
C ASN A 53 -4.95 -10.11 4.25
N ALA A 54 -6.19 -9.99 3.79
CA ALA A 54 -6.86 -10.98 2.95
C ALA A 54 -6.38 -11.01 1.49
N GLY A 55 -5.54 -10.05 1.09
CA GLY A 55 -4.88 -10.05 -0.22
C GLY A 55 -3.76 -11.10 -0.30
N GLU A 56 -3.05 -11.31 0.80
CA GLU A 56 -1.88 -12.19 0.87
C GLU A 56 -2.13 -13.50 1.65
N LEU A 57 -3.04 -13.48 2.61
CA LEU A 57 -3.31 -14.60 3.53
C LEU A 57 -4.79 -15.00 3.50
N PRO A 58 -5.15 -16.26 3.85
CA PRO A 58 -6.54 -16.66 4.01
C PRO A 58 -7.30 -15.74 4.98
N GLU A 59 -8.42 -15.20 4.51
CA GLU A 59 -9.24 -14.20 5.22
C GLU A 59 -9.68 -14.68 6.62
N HIS A 60 -9.76 -13.73 7.57
CA HIS A 60 -10.14 -13.94 8.97
C HIS A 60 -9.30 -14.94 9.78
N THR A 61 -8.12 -15.31 9.29
CA THR A 61 -7.18 -16.08 10.09
C THR A 61 -6.45 -15.16 11.07
N ALA A 62 -5.97 -15.74 12.19
CA ALA A 62 -5.14 -14.99 13.14
C ALA A 62 -3.92 -14.36 12.45
N GLN A 63 -3.35 -15.07 11.49
CA GLN A 63 -2.20 -14.65 10.68
C GLN A 63 -2.54 -13.44 9.81
N ALA A 64 -3.67 -13.44 9.13
CA ALA A 64 -4.11 -12.29 8.34
C ALA A 64 -4.29 -11.05 9.22
N TYR A 65 -4.84 -11.19 10.42
CA TYR A 65 -4.98 -10.05 11.36
C TYR A 65 -3.65 -9.53 11.86
N LEU A 66 -2.76 -10.43 12.31
CA LEU A 66 -1.43 -10.06 12.78
C LEU A 66 -0.63 -9.34 11.70
N GLN A 67 -0.68 -9.84 10.46
CA GLN A 67 -0.03 -9.20 9.32
C GLN A 67 -0.59 -7.80 9.04
N GLY A 68 -1.91 -7.65 9.01
CA GLY A 68 -2.54 -6.33 8.80
C GLY A 68 -2.17 -5.33 9.90
N ILE A 69 -2.11 -5.76 11.16
CA ILE A 69 -1.64 -4.92 12.29
C ILE A 69 -0.18 -4.53 12.09
N GLN A 70 0.67 -5.49 11.71
CA GLN A 70 2.11 -5.27 11.49
C GLN A 70 2.38 -4.31 10.32
N GLU A 71 1.53 -4.32 9.29
CA GLU A 71 1.58 -3.41 8.14
C GLU A 71 1.03 -2.01 8.44
N GLY A 72 0.49 -1.79 9.65
CA GLY A 72 0.06 -0.49 10.13
C GLY A 72 -1.43 -0.21 10.06
N ALA A 73 -2.30 -1.22 9.86
CA ALA A 73 -3.74 -1.00 9.85
C ALA A 73 -4.27 -0.48 11.20
N ASP A 74 -5.04 0.60 11.20
CA ASP A 74 -5.63 1.18 12.40
C ASP A 74 -6.75 0.30 12.96
N PHE A 75 -7.56 -0.26 12.07
CA PHE A 75 -8.61 -1.21 12.40
C PHE A 75 -8.38 -2.56 11.73
N ILE A 76 -8.82 -3.63 12.38
CA ILE A 76 -9.03 -4.95 11.76
C ILE A 76 -10.53 -5.26 11.71
N GLU A 77 -11.01 -5.99 10.70
CA GLU A 77 -12.43 -6.31 10.53
C GLU A 77 -12.74 -7.80 10.74
N CYS A 78 -13.79 -8.13 11.50
CA CYS A 78 -14.28 -9.49 11.68
C CYS A 78 -15.75 -9.60 11.25
N ASP A 79 -16.04 -10.42 10.25
CA ASP A 79 -17.38 -10.80 9.87
C ASP A 79 -17.91 -11.87 10.83
N MET A 80 -19.00 -11.62 11.54
CA MET A 80 -19.48 -12.49 12.60
C MET A 80 -20.60 -13.42 12.12
N THR A 81 -20.43 -14.72 12.34
CA THR A 81 -21.44 -15.76 12.12
C THR A 81 -21.60 -16.65 13.35
N LEU A 82 -22.74 -17.34 13.46
CA LEU A 82 -23.08 -18.18 14.61
C LEU A 82 -22.93 -19.67 14.32
N THR A 83 -22.26 -20.40 15.22
CA THR A 83 -22.15 -21.87 15.18
C THR A 83 -23.39 -22.56 15.75
N LYS A 84 -23.54 -23.87 15.53
CA LYS A 84 -24.63 -24.70 16.08
C LYS A 84 -24.72 -24.64 17.61
N ASP A 85 -23.58 -24.59 18.28
CA ASP A 85 -23.41 -24.47 19.74
C ASP A 85 -23.24 -23.00 20.20
N CYS A 86 -23.68 -22.07 19.36
CA CYS A 86 -23.84 -20.64 19.65
C CYS A 86 -22.56 -19.91 20.06
N GLN A 87 -21.45 -20.29 19.42
CA GLN A 87 -20.22 -19.54 19.46
C GLN A 87 -20.19 -18.58 18.27
N VAL A 88 -19.59 -17.41 18.44
CA VAL A 88 -19.42 -16.43 17.36
C VAL A 88 -18.05 -16.60 16.74
N VAL A 89 -18.00 -16.81 15.42
CA VAL A 89 -16.76 -17.01 14.66
C VAL A 89 -16.59 -15.93 13.58
N CYS A 90 -15.34 -15.56 13.30
CA CYS A 90 -15.00 -14.63 12.24
C CYS A 90 -15.00 -15.34 10.88
N ARG A 91 -16.07 -15.17 10.09
CA ARG A 91 -16.30 -15.71 8.75
C ARG A 91 -17.21 -14.79 7.94
N HIS A 92 -16.81 -14.49 6.71
CA HIS A 92 -17.59 -13.62 5.82
C HIS A 92 -18.99 -14.15 5.47
N GLU A 93 -19.12 -15.46 5.25
CA GLU A 93 -20.40 -16.11 4.96
C GLU A 93 -20.68 -17.22 5.96
N PRO A 94 -21.97 -17.52 6.24
CA PRO A 94 -22.33 -18.74 6.95
C PRO A 94 -21.86 -20.01 6.23
N ASP A 95 -21.73 -20.00 4.91
CA ASP A 95 -21.19 -21.12 4.13
C ASP A 95 -19.66 -21.24 4.28
N LEU A 96 -19.21 -22.39 4.76
CA LEU A 96 -17.81 -22.69 5.03
C LEU A 96 -17.04 -23.16 3.79
N ASN A 97 -17.72 -23.60 2.74
CA ASN A 97 -17.06 -24.29 1.62
C ASN A 97 -16.17 -23.40 0.77
N GLY A 98 -16.52 -22.12 0.60
CA GLY A 98 -15.76 -21.21 -0.26
C GLY A 98 -14.37 -20.84 0.26
N THR A 99 -14.07 -21.17 1.52
CA THR A 99 -12.93 -20.62 2.28
C THR A 99 -12.33 -21.60 3.30
N THR A 100 -12.81 -22.85 3.34
CA THR A 100 -12.28 -23.89 4.22
C THR A 100 -12.31 -25.26 3.53
N ASP A 101 -11.70 -26.26 4.17
CA ASP A 101 -11.77 -27.67 3.76
C ASP A 101 -13.02 -28.43 4.27
N ALA A 102 -14.10 -27.71 4.66
CA ALA A 102 -15.30 -28.30 5.25
C ALA A 102 -15.92 -29.43 4.43
N TYR A 103 -16.03 -29.26 3.10
CA TYR A 103 -16.60 -30.28 2.21
C TYR A 103 -15.83 -31.60 2.28
N VAL A 104 -14.49 -31.53 2.39
CA VAL A 104 -13.63 -32.72 2.43
C VAL A 104 -13.75 -33.43 3.78
N LYS A 105 -13.83 -32.67 4.88
CA LYS A 105 -13.85 -33.23 6.24
C LYS A 105 -15.23 -33.67 6.72
N PHE A 106 -16.28 -32.95 6.32
CA PHE A 106 -17.65 -33.16 6.79
C PHE A 106 -18.66 -33.23 5.63
N PRO A 107 -18.46 -34.09 4.62
CA PRO A 107 -19.36 -34.18 3.47
C PRO A 107 -20.80 -34.54 3.85
N GLN A 108 -21.02 -35.15 5.03
CA GLN A 108 -22.36 -35.47 5.54
C GLN A 108 -23.22 -34.24 5.86
N TYR A 109 -22.63 -33.05 6.02
CA TYR A 109 -23.37 -31.81 6.24
C TYR A 109 -23.67 -31.06 4.94
N TYR A 110 -23.06 -31.48 3.82
CA TYR A 110 -23.18 -30.81 2.54
C TYR A 110 -24.60 -30.97 1.97
N GLY A 111 -25.24 -29.84 1.68
CA GLY A 111 -26.60 -29.85 1.16
C GLY A 111 -27.05 -28.49 0.66
N ALA A 112 -28.23 -28.48 0.04
CA ALA A 112 -28.89 -27.24 -0.36
C ALA A 112 -29.30 -26.44 0.89
N TYR A 113 -29.07 -25.13 0.85
CA TYR A 113 -29.48 -24.23 1.92
C TYR A 113 -30.12 -22.96 1.37
N PHE A 114 -30.81 -22.25 2.27
CA PHE A 114 -31.35 -20.93 2.03
C PHE A 114 -31.08 -20.05 3.25
N ILE A 115 -30.31 -18.98 3.04
CA ILE A 115 -30.09 -17.92 4.03
C ILE A 115 -31.19 -16.89 3.81
N ASP A 116 -32.16 -16.82 4.73
CA ASP A 116 -33.33 -15.96 4.61
C ASP A 116 -33.17 -14.68 5.44
N ASP A 117 -32.88 -13.56 4.77
CA ASP A 117 -32.63 -12.29 5.43
C ASP A 117 -33.88 -11.41 5.61
N GLY A 118 -35.10 -11.87 5.28
CA GLY A 118 -36.32 -11.07 5.55
C GLY A 118 -37.33 -10.91 4.43
N GLY A 119 -37.08 -11.43 3.22
CA GLY A 119 -37.99 -11.27 2.07
C GLY A 119 -39.37 -11.94 2.22
N PRO A 120 -40.45 -11.39 1.63
CA PRO A 120 -41.73 -12.10 1.55
C PRO A 120 -41.54 -13.45 0.86
N GLN A 121 -41.97 -14.52 1.51
CA GLN A 121 -41.89 -15.90 1.01
C GLN A 121 -40.45 -16.36 0.68
N GLY A 122 -39.42 -15.83 1.35
CA GLY A 122 -38.03 -16.22 1.10
C GLY A 122 -37.45 -15.68 -0.21
N SER A 123 -37.84 -14.47 -0.59
CA SER A 123 -37.30 -13.78 -1.78
C SER A 123 -36.07 -12.92 -1.51
N GLY A 124 -35.83 -12.53 -0.25
CA GLY A 124 -34.74 -11.64 0.17
C GLY A 124 -33.59 -12.42 0.80
N GLY A 125 -33.16 -13.50 0.14
CA GLY A 125 -32.18 -14.42 0.71
C GLY A 125 -31.37 -15.15 -0.34
N THR A 126 -30.28 -15.78 0.08
CA THR A 126 -29.32 -16.44 -0.81
C THR A 126 -29.53 -17.95 -0.79
N LYS A 127 -29.75 -18.53 -1.99
CA LYS A 127 -29.77 -19.99 -2.19
C LYS A 127 -28.37 -20.47 -2.54
N GLY A 128 -27.96 -21.60 -1.95
CA GLY A 128 -26.67 -22.20 -2.23
C GLY A 128 -26.63 -23.68 -1.92
N VAL A 129 -25.46 -24.28 -2.12
CA VAL A 129 -25.16 -25.67 -1.75
C VAL A 129 -23.80 -25.67 -1.06
N GLY A 130 -23.75 -26.15 0.17
CA GLY A 130 -22.58 -25.98 1.02
C GLY A 130 -22.78 -26.54 2.40
N ILE A 131 -21.89 -26.15 3.32
CA ILE A 131 -21.95 -26.52 4.74
C ILE A 131 -22.00 -25.23 5.54
N LEU A 132 -23.08 -25.03 6.27
CA LEU A 132 -23.29 -23.82 7.07
C LEU A 132 -22.66 -23.93 8.45
N THR A 133 -22.15 -22.81 8.95
CA THR A 133 -21.71 -22.63 10.35
C THR A 133 -22.76 -23.09 11.37
N THR A 134 -24.05 -22.88 11.07
CA THR A 134 -25.18 -23.29 11.92
C THR A 134 -25.40 -24.81 12.01
N GLN A 135 -24.75 -25.60 11.14
CA GLN A 135 -24.81 -27.06 11.17
C GLN A 135 -23.70 -27.69 12.02
N MET A 136 -22.64 -26.94 12.34
CA MET A 136 -21.43 -27.44 12.99
C MET A 136 -21.20 -26.76 14.34
N THR A 137 -20.69 -27.53 15.31
CA THR A 137 -20.21 -27.00 16.59
C THR A 137 -18.88 -26.25 16.40
N LEU A 138 -18.51 -25.39 17.36
CA LEU A 138 -17.21 -24.73 17.34
C LEU A 138 -16.07 -25.76 17.37
N ALA A 139 -16.23 -26.85 18.13
CA ALA A 139 -15.24 -27.92 18.20
C ALA A 139 -14.98 -28.55 16.82
N GLU A 140 -16.02 -28.82 16.04
CA GLU A 140 -15.89 -29.30 14.66
C GLU A 140 -15.27 -28.23 13.75
N ILE A 141 -15.74 -26.97 13.82
CA ILE A 141 -15.21 -25.86 13.01
C ILE A 141 -13.72 -25.62 13.28
N LYS A 142 -13.25 -25.78 14.52
CA LYS A 142 -11.83 -25.65 14.89
C LYS A 142 -10.93 -26.72 14.26
N THR A 143 -11.50 -27.83 13.79
CA THR A 143 -10.73 -28.84 13.04
C THR A 143 -10.45 -28.42 11.60
N LEU A 144 -11.26 -27.51 11.04
CA LEU A 144 -11.14 -27.06 9.65
C LEU A 144 -9.83 -26.30 9.41
N GLN A 145 -9.41 -26.28 8.15
CA GLN A 145 -8.32 -25.44 7.65
C GLN A 145 -8.92 -24.30 6.83
N ALA A 146 -8.53 -23.07 7.15
CA ALA A 146 -8.85 -21.90 6.35
C ALA A 146 -8.01 -21.92 5.07
N GLN A 147 -8.62 -21.51 3.96
CA GLN A 147 -8.02 -21.49 2.63
C GLN A 147 -8.33 -20.18 1.92
N ALA A 148 -7.55 -19.86 0.90
CA ALA A 148 -7.83 -18.79 -0.02
C ALA A 148 -9.23 -18.97 -0.62
N ARG A 149 -9.96 -17.84 -0.74
CA ARG A 149 -11.33 -17.82 -1.25
C ARG A 149 -11.37 -18.40 -2.66
N ILE A 150 -12.33 -19.28 -2.93
CA ILE A 150 -12.41 -20.05 -4.19
C ILE A 150 -12.36 -19.16 -5.44
N GLU A 151 -13.06 -18.02 -5.41
CA GLU A 151 -13.10 -17.02 -6.48
C GLU A 151 -11.73 -16.38 -6.78
N THR A 152 -10.82 -16.40 -5.80
CA THR A 152 -9.54 -15.69 -5.87
C THR A 152 -8.34 -16.61 -6.13
N ARG A 153 -8.55 -17.93 -6.13
CA ARG A 153 -7.46 -18.92 -6.22
C ARG A 153 -6.66 -18.84 -7.52
N ALA A 154 -7.24 -18.27 -8.58
CA ALA A 154 -6.56 -18.11 -9.86
C ALA A 154 -5.44 -17.05 -9.83
N PHE A 155 -5.41 -16.17 -8.82
CA PHE A 155 -4.50 -15.02 -8.78
C PHE A 155 -3.97 -14.66 -7.38
N ARG A 156 -4.54 -15.19 -6.30
CA ARG A 156 -3.99 -15.07 -4.94
C ARG A 156 -3.12 -16.26 -4.57
N ASN A 157 -2.21 -16.05 -3.63
CA ASN A 157 -1.29 -17.07 -3.15
C ASN A 157 -2.04 -18.21 -2.41
N THR A 158 -2.05 -19.41 -2.99
CA THR A 158 -2.67 -20.61 -2.43
C THR A 158 -1.71 -21.47 -1.60
N ASN A 159 -0.43 -21.10 -1.47
CA ASN A 159 0.55 -21.86 -0.68
C ASN A 159 0.16 -21.95 0.81
N TYR A 160 -0.63 -21.01 1.30
CA TYR A 160 -1.11 -20.98 2.68
C TYR A 160 -2.32 -21.88 2.94
N ASP A 161 -2.93 -22.48 1.91
CA ASP A 161 -4.08 -23.39 2.07
C ASP A 161 -3.71 -24.65 2.88
N LEU A 162 -2.43 -25.03 2.84
CA LEU A 162 -1.88 -26.17 3.56
C LEU A 162 -1.14 -25.76 4.85
N ALA A 163 -1.09 -24.47 5.17
CA ALA A 163 -0.39 -23.95 6.36
C ALA A 163 -1.13 -24.26 7.67
N GLY A 164 -2.32 -24.85 7.59
CA GLY A 164 -3.07 -25.32 8.76
C GLY A 164 -3.75 -24.21 9.56
N PHE A 165 -3.92 -23.01 8.98
CA PHE A 165 -4.60 -21.89 9.63
C PHE A 165 -6.04 -22.24 9.99
N LYS A 166 -6.54 -21.67 11.08
CA LYS A 166 -7.82 -22.06 11.70
C LYS A 166 -8.84 -20.95 11.64
N VAL A 167 -10.11 -21.35 11.61
CA VAL A 167 -11.22 -20.44 11.89
C VAL A 167 -11.10 -19.97 13.35
N ILE A 168 -11.25 -18.66 13.58
CA ILE A 168 -11.16 -18.08 14.92
C ILE A 168 -12.52 -17.56 15.40
N THR A 169 -12.68 -17.54 16.71
CA THR A 169 -13.81 -16.97 17.42
C THR A 169 -13.69 -15.45 17.50
N LEU A 170 -14.81 -14.78 17.78
CA LEU A 170 -14.80 -13.34 18.09
C LEU A 170 -13.91 -13.03 19.31
N GLN A 171 -13.84 -13.92 20.31
CA GLN A 171 -12.98 -13.72 21.47
C GLN A 171 -11.50 -13.76 21.08
N GLU A 172 -11.06 -14.75 20.30
CA GLU A 172 -9.67 -14.84 19.84
C GLU A 172 -9.29 -13.64 18.96
N TYR A 173 -10.22 -13.15 18.13
CA TYR A 173 -10.04 -11.92 17.35
C TYR A 173 -9.83 -10.69 18.26
N ILE A 174 -10.65 -10.53 19.31
CA ILE A 174 -10.50 -9.46 20.30
C ILE A 174 -9.15 -9.57 21.02
N ASP A 175 -8.73 -10.79 21.36
CA ASP A 175 -7.47 -11.04 22.03
C ASP A 175 -6.27 -10.64 21.13
N ILE A 176 -6.36 -10.89 19.82
CA ILE A 176 -5.36 -10.43 18.84
C ILE A 176 -5.27 -8.90 18.82
N ALA A 177 -6.39 -8.19 18.73
CA ALA A 177 -6.39 -6.73 18.74
C ALA A 177 -5.79 -6.15 20.04
N LYS A 178 -6.09 -6.77 21.19
CA LYS A 178 -5.56 -6.36 22.51
C LYS A 178 -4.09 -6.69 22.71
N ALA A 179 -3.57 -7.71 22.03
CA ALA A 179 -2.18 -8.16 22.17
C ALA A 179 -1.17 -7.25 21.45
N ALA A 180 -1.61 -6.28 20.65
CA ALA A 180 -0.75 -5.25 20.07
C ALA A 180 -0.10 -4.41 21.19
N ALA A 181 1.21 -4.60 21.38
CA ALA A 181 1.96 -4.06 22.51
C ALA A 181 2.53 -2.65 22.25
N ASP A 182 2.61 -2.25 20.99
CA ASP A 182 3.23 -1.02 20.50
C ASP A 182 2.22 0.11 20.26
N ARG A 183 0.96 -0.21 19.93
CA ARG A 183 -0.11 0.78 19.70
C ARG A 183 -1.50 0.25 19.99
N VAL A 184 -2.46 1.15 20.13
CA VAL A 184 -3.89 0.79 20.15
C VAL A 184 -4.34 0.40 18.74
N VAL A 185 -5.06 -0.71 18.63
CA VAL A 185 -5.69 -1.20 17.39
C VAL A 185 -7.20 -1.24 17.60
N GLY A 186 -7.95 -0.66 16.67
CA GLY A 186 -9.41 -0.68 16.69
C GLY A 186 -9.98 -1.95 16.06
N ILE A 187 -11.24 -2.27 16.39
CA ILE A 187 -11.96 -3.39 15.80
C ILE A 187 -13.22 -2.96 15.05
N ILE A 188 -13.52 -3.64 13.94
CA ILE A 188 -14.78 -3.49 13.19
C ILE A 188 -15.47 -4.86 13.08
N PRO A 189 -16.28 -5.24 14.08
CA PRO A 189 -17.14 -6.41 13.98
C PRO A 189 -18.37 -6.16 13.08
N GLU A 190 -18.53 -6.95 12.02
CA GLU A 190 -19.73 -6.98 11.17
C GLU A 190 -20.72 -8.05 11.64
N VAL A 191 -21.98 -7.68 11.86
CA VAL A 191 -23.04 -8.68 12.13
C VAL A 191 -23.58 -9.16 10.78
N LYS A 192 -23.20 -10.37 10.35
CA LYS A 192 -23.69 -11.00 9.10
C LYS A 192 -25.07 -11.62 9.29
N HIS A 193 -25.98 -11.38 8.35
CA HIS A 193 -27.29 -12.04 8.27
C HIS A 193 -28.08 -12.14 9.61
N PRO A 194 -28.18 -11.05 10.41
CA PRO A 194 -28.85 -11.13 11.71
C PRO A 194 -30.29 -11.63 11.62
N THR A 195 -31.04 -11.33 10.57
CA THR A 195 -32.40 -11.87 10.39
C THR A 195 -32.41 -13.39 10.25
N TYR A 196 -31.51 -13.95 9.43
CA TYR A 196 -31.36 -15.41 9.30
C TYR A 196 -30.99 -16.06 10.64
N PHE A 197 -29.97 -15.56 11.33
CA PHE A 197 -29.53 -16.14 12.60
C PHE A 197 -30.58 -16.00 13.70
N ASN A 198 -31.36 -14.91 13.73
CA ASN A 198 -32.46 -14.74 14.67
C ASN A 198 -33.54 -15.82 14.48
N ARG A 199 -33.86 -16.21 13.24
CA ARG A 199 -34.81 -17.30 12.97
C ARG A 199 -34.26 -18.66 13.39
N ILE A 200 -32.96 -18.90 13.21
CA ILE A 200 -32.30 -20.10 13.73
C ILE A 200 -32.39 -20.13 15.26
N LEU A 201 -32.12 -19.01 15.93
CA LEU A 201 -32.22 -18.90 17.39
C LEU A 201 -33.65 -19.09 17.90
N GLN A 202 -34.67 -18.71 17.14
CA GLN A 202 -36.08 -18.94 17.48
C GLN A 202 -36.53 -20.39 17.31
N THR A 203 -35.94 -21.13 16.36
CA THR A 203 -36.35 -22.50 16.02
C THR A 203 -35.51 -23.58 16.69
N ASN A 204 -34.31 -23.24 17.16
CA ASN A 204 -33.38 -24.17 17.75
C ASN A 204 -33.51 -24.14 19.29
N SER A 205 -33.84 -25.28 19.91
CA SER A 205 -33.99 -25.44 21.36
C SER A 205 -32.66 -25.37 22.13
N SER A 206 -31.57 -24.91 21.49
CA SER A 206 -30.23 -24.88 22.06
C SER A 206 -30.11 -23.77 23.11
N ALA A 207 -29.34 -24.06 24.18
CA ALA A 207 -29.24 -23.30 25.43
C ALA A 207 -28.84 -21.81 25.31
N CYS A 208 -28.54 -21.30 24.11
CA CYS A 208 -28.15 -19.92 23.89
C CYS A 208 -29.32 -18.98 23.59
N ALA A 209 -30.47 -19.54 23.17
CA ALA A 209 -31.58 -18.77 22.64
C ALA A 209 -32.10 -17.74 23.64
N ASN A 210 -32.18 -18.04 24.95
CA ASN A 210 -32.46 -17.14 26.11
C ASN A 210 -33.20 -15.81 25.82
N ASN A 211 -34.13 -15.82 24.86
CA ASN A 211 -34.73 -14.64 24.25
C ASN A 211 -33.75 -13.53 23.77
N ARG A 212 -32.54 -13.89 23.31
CA ARG A 212 -31.53 -12.97 22.76
C ARG A 212 -31.47 -13.05 21.23
N THR A 213 -31.26 -11.90 20.59
CA THR A 213 -30.92 -11.81 19.16
C THR A 213 -29.44 -12.12 18.93
N PHE A 214 -29.07 -12.46 17.70
CA PHE A 214 -27.67 -12.64 17.32
C PHE A 214 -26.83 -11.38 17.57
N SER A 215 -27.41 -10.20 17.30
CA SER A 215 -26.75 -8.91 17.58
C SER A 215 -26.49 -8.72 19.08
N GLN A 216 -27.40 -9.14 19.96
CA GLN A 216 -27.17 -9.09 21.40
C GLN A 216 -26.06 -10.03 21.85
N ILE A 217 -25.98 -11.25 21.30
CA ILE A 217 -24.91 -12.19 21.61
C ILE A 217 -23.54 -11.58 21.25
N CYS A 218 -23.41 -10.97 20.07
CA CYS A 218 -22.19 -10.29 19.65
C CYS A 218 -21.85 -9.10 20.56
N LEU A 219 -22.85 -8.26 20.89
CA LEU A 219 -22.67 -7.08 21.74
C LEU A 219 -22.22 -7.46 23.16
N GLU A 220 -22.79 -8.51 23.75
CA GLU A 220 -22.41 -9.01 25.08
C GLU A 220 -20.92 -9.41 25.13
N ILE A 221 -20.40 -10.03 24.07
CA ILE A 221 -18.98 -10.40 23.97
C ILE A 221 -18.11 -9.13 23.92
N LEU A 222 -18.50 -8.12 23.13
CA LEU A 222 -17.78 -6.84 23.02
C LEU A 222 -17.75 -6.09 24.37
N GLN A 223 -18.91 -5.94 25.02
CA GLN A 223 -19.04 -5.25 26.29
C GLN A 223 -18.29 -5.96 27.43
N LYS A 224 -18.36 -7.30 27.48
CA LYS A 224 -17.56 -8.11 28.42
C LYS A 224 -16.05 -7.88 28.24
N ASN A 225 -15.63 -7.56 27.01
CA ASN A 225 -14.25 -7.25 26.68
C ASN A 225 -13.85 -5.78 26.85
N GLY A 226 -14.75 -4.94 27.34
CA GLY A 226 -14.48 -3.56 27.70
C GLY A 226 -14.80 -2.52 26.61
N TYR A 227 -15.20 -2.93 25.41
CA TYR A 227 -15.59 -2.01 24.34
C TYR A 227 -16.86 -1.25 24.71
N ARG A 228 -16.77 0.08 24.74
CA ARG A 228 -17.83 1.03 25.14
C ARG A 228 -17.37 2.46 24.83
N GLY A 229 -18.26 3.42 25.02
CA GLY A 229 -17.96 4.84 24.94
C GLY A 229 -18.42 5.44 23.61
N PRO A 230 -19.01 6.65 23.63
CA PRO A 230 -19.48 7.30 22.41
C PRO A 230 -18.34 7.57 21.41
N PHE A 231 -18.65 7.45 20.12
CA PHE A 231 -17.71 7.68 19.02
C PHE A 231 -16.94 9.00 19.17
N GLY A 232 -15.61 8.96 18.99
CA GLY A 232 -14.73 10.13 19.05
C GLY A 232 -14.42 10.66 20.46
N THR A 233 -14.94 10.04 21.53
CA THR A 233 -14.56 10.40 22.91
C THR A 233 -13.21 9.79 23.32
N ALA A 234 -12.57 10.33 24.35
CA ALA A 234 -11.33 9.77 24.90
C ALA A 234 -11.49 8.30 25.33
N GLN A 235 -12.68 7.93 25.83
CA GLN A 235 -13.00 6.55 26.19
C GLN A 235 -13.04 5.63 24.97
N TRP A 236 -13.64 6.09 23.86
CA TRP A 236 -13.66 5.36 22.61
C TRP A 236 -12.25 5.23 22.01
N TYR A 237 -11.45 6.30 22.00
CA TYR A 237 -10.06 6.27 21.52
C TYR A 237 -9.13 5.34 22.32
N ALA A 238 -9.46 5.05 23.58
CA ALA A 238 -8.69 4.11 24.40
C ALA A 238 -8.90 2.64 23.99
N GLN A 239 -10.04 2.31 23.39
CA GLN A 239 -10.36 0.97 22.91
C GLN A 239 -11.41 1.03 21.78
N PRO A 240 -11.02 1.44 20.56
CA PRO A 240 -11.97 1.76 19.49
C PRO A 240 -12.70 0.52 18.98
N ALA A 241 -14.03 0.61 18.90
CA ALA A 241 -14.88 -0.35 18.22
C ALA A 241 -15.95 0.35 17.39
N ILE A 242 -16.26 -0.23 16.24
CA ILE A 242 -17.35 0.21 15.36
C ILE A 242 -18.10 -1.04 14.88
N ILE A 243 -19.40 -1.15 15.16
CA ILE A 243 -20.20 -2.29 14.69
C ILE A 243 -20.79 -1.94 13.33
N GLN A 244 -20.66 -2.83 12.35
CA GLN A 244 -21.24 -2.64 11.03
C GLN A 244 -22.27 -3.73 10.70
N SER A 245 -23.25 -3.41 9.85
CA SER A 245 -24.15 -4.40 9.26
C SER A 245 -24.80 -3.85 7.98
N PHE A 246 -25.21 -4.75 7.11
CA PHE A 246 -26.07 -4.43 5.96
C PHE A 246 -27.54 -4.27 6.37
N GLU A 247 -28.00 -5.03 7.36
CA GLU A 247 -29.41 -4.99 7.80
C GLU A 247 -29.68 -3.74 8.66
N ILE A 248 -30.85 -3.13 8.49
CA ILE A 248 -31.25 -1.89 9.16
C ILE A 248 -31.75 -2.19 10.58
N ASP A 249 -32.57 -3.22 10.72
CA ASP A 249 -33.34 -3.45 11.94
C ASP A 249 -32.43 -3.85 13.11
N ASN A 250 -31.35 -4.57 12.84
CA ASN A 250 -30.37 -4.92 13.86
C ASN A 250 -29.55 -3.69 14.32
N LEU A 251 -29.21 -2.77 13.42
CA LEU A 251 -28.51 -1.53 13.79
C LEU A 251 -29.42 -0.62 14.63
N LYS A 252 -30.72 -0.54 14.32
CA LYS A 252 -31.70 0.16 15.17
C LYS A 252 -31.87 -0.51 16.53
N GLU A 253 -31.83 -1.85 16.59
CA GLU A 253 -31.83 -2.57 17.85
C GLU A 253 -30.60 -2.20 18.70
N LEU A 254 -29.41 -2.26 18.10
CA LEU A 254 -28.14 -1.96 18.77
C LEU A 254 -28.04 -0.51 19.20
N HIS A 255 -28.55 0.44 18.42
CA HIS A 255 -28.57 1.87 18.75
C HIS A 255 -29.22 2.14 20.12
N ASN A 256 -30.23 1.34 20.49
CA ASN A 256 -30.92 1.46 21.76
C ASN A 256 -30.24 0.69 22.92
N LYS A 257 -29.16 -0.05 22.65
CA LYS A 257 -28.50 -0.96 23.61
C LYS A 257 -27.03 -0.64 23.88
N THR A 258 -26.39 0.18 23.04
CA THR A 258 -24.96 0.49 23.18
C THR A 258 -24.64 1.91 22.71
N ASP A 259 -23.53 2.45 23.21
CA ASP A 259 -22.91 3.70 22.75
C ASP A 259 -21.74 3.47 21.78
N ILE A 260 -21.41 2.21 21.48
CA ILE A 260 -20.46 1.84 20.44
C ILE A 260 -20.96 2.37 19.09
N ALA A 261 -20.05 2.96 18.33
CA ALA A 261 -20.35 3.52 17.01
C ALA A 261 -20.95 2.47 16.07
N LEU A 262 -21.97 2.85 15.31
CA LEU A 262 -22.63 2.01 14.32
C LEU A 262 -22.37 2.52 12.90
N VAL A 263 -22.10 1.59 11.98
CA VAL A 263 -21.94 1.84 10.53
C VAL A 263 -23.05 1.13 9.78
N GLN A 264 -23.77 1.86 8.93
CA GLN A 264 -24.63 1.26 7.92
C GLN A 264 -23.81 0.88 6.68
N LEU A 265 -23.67 -0.41 6.38
CA LEU A 265 -23.13 -0.87 5.10
C LEU A 265 -24.17 -0.66 3.99
N ILE A 266 -23.74 -0.17 2.84
CA ILE A 266 -24.61 0.11 1.70
C ILE A 266 -24.04 -0.61 0.48
N ASP A 267 -24.74 -1.63 0.00
CA ASP A 267 -24.33 -2.44 -1.15
C ASP A 267 -24.64 -1.73 -2.48
N SER A 268 -24.23 -2.34 -3.58
CA SER A 268 -24.46 -1.90 -4.95
C SER A 268 -25.91 -1.42 -5.20
N PRO A 269 -26.11 -0.33 -5.97
CA PRO A 269 -27.41 0.31 -6.15
C PRO A 269 -28.55 -0.61 -6.62
N GLY A 270 -28.23 -1.63 -7.42
CA GLY A 270 -29.21 -2.58 -7.95
C GLY A 270 -29.63 -3.68 -6.95
N ASN A 271 -28.97 -3.78 -5.80
CA ASN A 271 -29.26 -4.80 -4.81
C ASN A 271 -30.43 -4.36 -3.90
N ILE A 272 -31.11 -5.34 -3.33
CA ILE A 272 -32.25 -5.19 -2.42
C ILE A 272 -31.77 -5.50 -1.01
N LEU A 273 -32.33 -4.81 -0.01
CA LEU A 273 -32.04 -5.08 1.40
C LEU A 273 -32.71 -6.38 1.84
N GLY A 274 -31.99 -7.21 2.58
CA GLY A 274 -32.53 -8.48 3.09
C GLY A 274 -33.75 -8.29 3.99
N ASP A 275 -33.61 -7.43 5.00
CA ASP A 275 -34.62 -7.17 6.05
C ASP A 275 -35.66 -6.11 5.64
N HIS A 276 -35.41 -5.37 4.56
CA HIS A 276 -36.34 -4.42 3.93
C HIS A 276 -36.47 -4.74 2.43
N PRO A 277 -37.09 -5.86 2.05
CA PRO A 277 -37.08 -6.42 0.68
C PRO A 277 -37.82 -5.57 -0.37
N ASN A 278 -38.55 -4.54 0.07
CA ASN A 278 -39.22 -3.58 -0.80
C ASN A 278 -38.38 -2.31 -1.02
N MET A 279 -37.14 -2.29 -0.52
CA MET A 279 -36.21 -1.16 -0.61
C MET A 279 -34.91 -1.61 -1.29
N THR A 280 -34.37 -0.73 -2.12
CA THR A 280 -33.06 -0.87 -2.77
C THR A 280 -31.99 -0.09 -2.03
N TYR A 281 -30.72 -0.49 -2.18
CA TYR A 281 -29.61 0.29 -1.63
C TYR A 281 -29.48 1.68 -2.29
N ALA A 282 -29.93 1.83 -3.54
CA ALA A 282 -30.03 3.13 -4.19
C ALA A 282 -30.96 4.11 -3.45
N GLU A 283 -32.03 3.62 -2.84
CA GLU A 283 -32.95 4.46 -2.05
C GLU A 283 -32.32 4.89 -0.72
N MET A 284 -31.41 4.11 -0.15
CA MET A 284 -30.71 4.44 1.11
C MET A 284 -29.81 5.68 0.98
N VAL A 285 -29.26 5.92 -0.22
CA VAL A 285 -28.36 7.06 -0.47
C VAL A 285 -29.08 8.31 -0.96
N THR A 286 -30.42 8.31 -0.96
CA THR A 286 -31.22 9.53 -1.11
C THR A 286 -31.09 10.42 0.12
N ASP A 287 -31.43 11.70 0.02
CA ASP A 287 -31.42 12.59 1.20
C ASP A 287 -32.29 12.03 2.34
N ALA A 288 -33.50 11.58 2.02
CA ALA A 288 -34.40 10.94 3.00
C ALA A 288 -33.83 9.64 3.58
N GLY A 289 -33.14 8.84 2.76
CA GLY A 289 -32.46 7.62 3.21
C GLY A 289 -31.30 7.92 4.16
N LEU A 290 -30.43 8.86 3.81
CA LEU A 290 -29.32 9.30 4.65
C LEU A 290 -29.81 9.98 5.94
N ASP A 291 -30.88 10.77 5.88
CA ASP A 291 -31.55 11.32 7.07
C ASP A 291 -32.15 10.22 7.96
N ALA A 292 -32.55 9.09 7.36
CA ALA A 292 -33.00 7.93 8.12
C ALA A 292 -31.84 7.20 8.79
N ILE A 293 -30.71 7.02 8.10
CA ILE A 293 -29.50 6.39 8.64
C ILE A 293 -28.94 7.19 9.81
N ALA A 294 -28.87 8.52 9.69
CA ALA A 294 -28.33 9.42 10.71
C ALA A 294 -29.05 9.35 12.06
N ARG A 295 -30.26 8.77 12.12
CA ARG A 295 -31.01 8.57 13.37
C ARG A 295 -30.50 7.39 14.20
N TYR A 296 -29.76 6.45 13.61
CA TYR A 296 -29.29 5.26 14.32
C TYR A 296 -27.80 4.97 14.13
N ALA A 297 -27.18 5.38 13.03
CA ALA A 297 -25.77 5.13 12.74
C ALA A 297 -24.93 6.41 12.76
N GLN A 298 -23.67 6.28 13.19
CA GLN A 298 -22.69 7.37 13.20
C GLN A 298 -21.90 7.45 11.89
N LEU A 299 -21.85 6.36 11.11
CA LEU A 299 -21.08 6.28 9.88
C LEU A 299 -21.87 5.55 8.79
N ILE A 300 -21.45 5.75 7.54
CA ILE A 300 -21.92 4.99 6.39
C ILE A 300 -20.75 4.26 5.73
N ALA A 301 -20.99 3.10 5.15
CA ALA A 301 -19.98 2.35 4.41
C ALA A 301 -20.52 1.97 3.02
N PRO A 302 -20.49 2.93 2.07
CA PRO A 302 -20.99 2.70 0.72
C PRO A 302 -20.04 1.86 -0.13
N TYR A 303 -20.63 1.00 -0.96
CA TYR A 303 -19.91 0.31 -2.02
C TYR A 303 -19.41 1.30 -3.08
N LYS A 304 -18.28 0.97 -3.71
CA LYS A 304 -17.58 1.92 -4.57
C LYS A 304 -18.30 2.43 -5.80
N SER A 305 -19.32 1.72 -6.27
CA SER A 305 -20.14 2.21 -7.40
C SER A 305 -20.89 3.51 -7.12
N TYR A 306 -21.03 3.94 -5.86
CA TYR A 306 -21.68 5.20 -5.52
C TYR A 306 -20.81 6.44 -5.78
N TYR A 307 -19.49 6.28 -5.78
CA TYR A 307 -18.55 7.39 -5.81
C TYR A 307 -17.44 7.24 -6.86
N ALA A 308 -17.02 6.01 -7.19
CA ALA A 308 -16.06 5.72 -8.24
C ALA A 308 -16.77 5.53 -9.62
N PRO A 309 -16.13 5.91 -10.74
CA PRO A 309 -16.59 5.59 -12.09
C PRO A 309 -16.81 4.08 -12.27
N ASN A 310 -17.81 3.68 -13.07
CA ASN A 310 -18.08 2.28 -13.38
C ASN A 310 -18.14 2.02 -14.89
N ASN A 311 -17.69 0.83 -15.33
CA ASN A 311 -17.72 0.40 -16.73
C ASN A 311 -19.13 0.10 -17.27
N ALA A 312 -20.07 -0.28 -16.38
CA ALA A 312 -21.41 -0.74 -16.78
C ALA A 312 -22.32 0.36 -17.35
N SER A 313 -21.93 1.63 -17.25
CA SER A 313 -22.74 2.77 -17.68
C SER A 313 -22.41 3.30 -19.09
N LEU A 314 -21.58 2.62 -19.89
CA LEU A 314 -21.04 3.19 -21.13
C LEU A 314 -21.50 2.53 -22.43
N GLY A 315 -22.18 3.34 -23.26
CA GLY A 315 -21.95 3.34 -24.69
C GLY A 315 -20.76 4.26 -25.04
N ASN A 316 -19.83 3.78 -25.86
CA ASN A 316 -18.79 4.52 -26.58
C ASN A 316 -18.01 5.64 -25.84
N GLY A 317 -16.89 5.27 -25.19
CA GLY A 317 -15.59 5.91 -25.45
C GLY A 317 -15.26 7.25 -24.78
N THR A 318 -15.90 7.66 -23.69
CA THR A 318 -15.46 8.82 -22.88
C THR A 318 -15.28 8.45 -21.40
N VAL A 319 -14.22 8.98 -20.77
CA VAL A 319 -13.94 8.83 -19.32
C VAL A 319 -15.07 9.50 -18.53
N PRO A 320 -15.77 8.82 -17.60
CA PRO A 320 -16.85 9.45 -16.85
C PRO A 320 -16.31 10.42 -15.79
N ALA A 321 -17.02 11.52 -15.57
CA ALA A 321 -16.86 12.31 -14.35
C ALA A 321 -17.35 11.52 -13.10
N PRO A 322 -16.84 11.77 -11.88
CA PRO A 322 -17.18 11.03 -10.64
C PRO A 322 -18.68 10.99 -10.29
N GLY A 323 -19.09 9.92 -9.57
CA GLY A 323 -20.39 9.82 -8.89
C GLY A 323 -21.44 8.95 -9.59
N TYR A 324 -22.29 8.30 -8.77
CA TYR A 324 -23.48 7.59 -9.23
C TYR A 324 -24.56 8.54 -9.72
N ILE A 325 -25.13 8.23 -10.89
CA ILE A 325 -26.29 8.93 -11.42
C ILE A 325 -27.53 8.35 -10.73
N ARG A 326 -28.19 9.13 -9.86
CA ARG A 326 -29.47 8.74 -9.27
C ARG A 326 -30.50 8.51 -10.39
N PRO A 327 -31.26 7.40 -10.37
CA PRO A 327 -32.56 7.37 -11.05
C PRO A 327 -33.43 8.46 -10.41
N GLY A 328 -33.78 9.48 -11.18
CA GLY A 328 -34.62 10.56 -10.68
C GLY A 328 -36.05 10.10 -10.43
N VAL A 329 -36.66 10.56 -9.34
CA VAL A 329 -38.12 10.61 -9.24
C VAL A 329 -38.58 11.72 -10.20
N GLY A 330 -39.37 11.38 -11.22
CA GLY A 330 -39.92 12.36 -12.18
C GLY A 330 -39.03 12.69 -13.40
N GLY A 331 -38.06 11.83 -13.75
CA GLY A 331 -37.36 11.91 -15.05
C GLY A 331 -36.18 12.90 -15.13
N LYS A 332 -35.65 13.39 -14.01
CA LYS A 332 -34.41 14.18 -13.96
C LYS A 332 -33.31 13.44 -13.19
N SER A 333 -32.22 13.09 -13.84
CA SER A 333 -31.06 12.44 -13.22
C SER A 333 -30.17 13.46 -12.50
N ASP A 334 -29.94 13.25 -11.20
CA ASP A 334 -29.02 14.07 -10.40
C ASP A 334 -27.84 13.20 -9.92
N ARG A 335 -26.60 13.62 -10.15
CA ARG A 335 -25.41 12.98 -9.57
C ARG A 335 -25.32 13.27 -8.07
N VAL A 336 -25.12 12.24 -7.25
CA VAL A 336 -24.85 12.41 -5.80
C VAL A 336 -23.50 11.87 -5.46
N ASP A 337 -22.71 12.73 -4.84
CA ASP A 337 -21.58 12.34 -4.03
C ASP A 337 -22.11 11.88 -2.66
N VAL A 338 -22.25 10.56 -2.48
CA VAL A 338 -22.76 9.96 -1.24
C VAL A 338 -21.87 10.28 -0.04
N LEU A 339 -20.56 10.48 -0.27
CA LEU A 339 -19.60 10.80 0.77
C LEU A 339 -19.86 12.21 1.30
N ALA A 340 -20.02 13.19 0.40
CA ALA A 340 -20.39 14.55 0.77
C ALA A 340 -21.78 14.63 1.43
N ALA A 341 -22.76 13.85 0.93
CA ALA A 341 -24.11 13.82 1.48
C ALA A 341 -24.17 13.23 2.90
N GLY A 342 -23.34 12.22 3.20
CA GLY A 342 -23.15 11.69 4.56
C GLY A 342 -22.46 12.69 5.48
N LEU A 343 -21.39 13.34 5.02
CA LEU A 343 -20.65 14.35 5.82
C LEU A 343 -21.53 15.55 6.22
N LYS A 344 -22.46 16.00 5.36
CA LYS A 344 -23.44 17.04 5.72
C LYS A 344 -24.32 16.67 6.91
N ARG A 345 -24.42 15.37 7.21
CA ARG A 345 -25.19 14.79 8.32
C ARG A 345 -24.30 14.30 9.47
N ASN A 346 -23.03 14.70 9.47
CA ASN A 346 -22.00 14.22 10.41
C ASN A 346 -21.78 12.70 10.39
N MET A 347 -22.04 12.06 9.25
CA MET A 347 -21.73 10.64 9.04
C MET A 347 -20.50 10.50 8.13
N PRO A 348 -19.27 10.37 8.69
CA PRO A 348 -18.10 10.05 7.88
C PRO A 348 -18.28 8.68 7.21
N ALA A 349 -17.62 8.51 6.07
CA ALA A 349 -17.74 7.32 5.25
C ALA A 349 -16.57 6.35 5.45
N SER A 350 -16.87 5.05 5.50
CA SER A 350 -15.93 3.94 5.47
C SER A 350 -16.13 3.12 4.18
N PRO A 351 -15.64 3.62 3.03
CA PRO A 351 -15.83 2.96 1.72
C PRO A 351 -15.19 1.56 1.64
N TRP A 352 -15.78 0.66 0.86
CA TRP A 352 -15.26 -0.70 0.66
C TRP A 352 -15.44 -1.24 -0.79
N THR A 353 -14.61 -2.16 -1.28
CA THR A 353 -13.26 -2.54 -0.80
C THR A 353 -12.24 -2.20 -1.88
N TYR A 354 -11.15 -1.52 -1.51
CA TYR A 354 -10.01 -1.28 -2.40
C TYR A 354 -9.21 -2.57 -2.53
N ARG A 355 -9.01 -3.01 -3.77
CA ARG A 355 -8.36 -4.28 -4.10
C ARG A 355 -7.43 -4.02 -5.28
N MET A 356 -6.19 -4.48 -5.18
CA MET A 356 -5.17 -4.26 -6.20
C MET A 356 -5.43 -5.06 -7.48
N GLU A 357 -6.23 -6.12 -7.41
CA GLU A 357 -6.45 -7.01 -8.53
C GLU A 357 -7.45 -6.45 -9.54
N ASN A 358 -7.04 -6.41 -10.82
CA ASN A 358 -7.75 -5.75 -11.93
C ASN A 358 -9.25 -5.98 -11.99
N GLN A 359 -9.72 -7.21 -11.78
CA GLN A 359 -11.13 -7.56 -11.90
C GLN A 359 -12.01 -6.91 -10.82
N PHE A 360 -11.40 -6.46 -9.72
CA PHE A 360 -12.12 -5.79 -8.65
C PHE A 360 -12.09 -4.28 -8.81
N LEU A 361 -11.27 -3.69 -9.68
CA LEU A 361 -11.23 -2.24 -9.90
C LEU A 361 -12.57 -1.73 -10.46
N ALA A 362 -13.05 -0.58 -9.97
CA ALA A 362 -14.31 0.00 -10.43
C ALA A 362 -14.23 0.51 -11.89
N TRP A 363 -13.04 0.89 -12.33
CA TRP A 363 -12.72 1.39 -13.66
C TRP A 363 -11.38 0.81 -14.14
N ASP A 364 -11.07 0.97 -15.43
CA ASP A 364 -9.73 0.72 -15.95
C ASP A 364 -8.78 1.82 -15.46
N TYR A 365 -8.33 1.69 -14.22
CA TYR A 365 -7.29 2.52 -13.61
C TYR A 365 -5.90 2.09 -14.08
N GLN A 366 -5.74 1.78 -15.37
CA GLN A 366 -4.51 1.23 -15.95
C GLN A 366 -3.98 0.00 -15.19
N GLN A 367 -4.89 -0.80 -14.62
CA GLN A 367 -4.57 -1.97 -13.81
C GLN A 367 -3.77 -1.65 -12.52
N ASP A 368 -3.85 -0.41 -12.03
CA ASP A 368 -3.25 0.00 -10.77
C ASP A 368 -4.33 0.36 -9.72
N GLY A 369 -4.47 -0.49 -8.71
CA GLY A 369 -5.41 -0.25 -7.60
C GLY A 369 -5.05 0.96 -6.73
N TRP A 370 -3.82 1.45 -6.77
CA TRP A 370 -3.45 2.70 -6.10
C TRP A 370 -4.13 3.89 -6.74
N LEU A 371 -4.28 3.90 -8.06
CA LEU A 371 -4.97 4.97 -8.78
C LEU A 371 -6.46 5.00 -8.44
N GLU A 372 -7.09 3.85 -8.14
CA GLU A 372 -8.46 3.82 -7.61
C GLU A 372 -8.53 4.47 -6.22
N TYR A 373 -7.61 4.11 -5.32
CA TYR A 373 -7.54 4.70 -3.99
C TYR A 373 -7.28 6.21 -4.06
N GLU A 374 -6.28 6.64 -4.82
CA GLU A 374 -5.95 8.06 -5.00
C GLU A 374 -7.12 8.83 -5.62
N TYR A 375 -7.83 8.24 -6.58
CA TYR A 375 -9.02 8.87 -7.14
C TYR A 375 -10.08 9.11 -6.06
N VAL A 376 -10.42 8.11 -5.25
CA VAL A 376 -11.47 8.28 -4.24
C VAL A 376 -11.03 9.19 -3.10
N TYR A 377 -9.78 9.05 -2.67
CA TYR A 377 -9.19 9.81 -1.59
C TYR A 377 -8.96 11.29 -1.96
N ASN A 378 -8.57 11.58 -3.21
CA ASN A 378 -8.27 12.95 -3.64
C ASN A 378 -9.44 13.64 -4.36
N ASP A 379 -10.19 12.92 -5.21
CA ASP A 379 -11.20 13.53 -6.09
C ASP A 379 -12.62 13.54 -5.51
N VAL A 380 -13.01 12.55 -4.71
CA VAL A 380 -14.38 12.48 -4.17
C VAL A 380 -14.50 13.07 -2.76
N THR A 381 -13.55 12.80 -1.88
CA THR A 381 -13.65 13.22 -0.47
C THR A 381 -13.30 14.70 -0.22
N PHE A 382 -12.48 15.34 -1.08
CA PHE A 382 -11.98 16.71 -0.84
C PHE A 382 -12.45 17.80 -1.81
N LYS A 383 -12.83 17.50 -3.06
CA LYS A 383 -13.16 18.53 -4.09
C LYS A 383 -14.47 19.29 -3.87
N ASN A 384 -15.45 18.75 -3.14
CA ASN A 384 -16.78 19.36 -3.01
C ASN A 384 -16.90 20.46 -1.92
N ARG A 385 -15.79 20.98 -1.39
CA ARG A 385 -15.75 22.16 -0.50
C ARG A 385 -15.29 23.41 -1.26
N THR A 386 -16.22 24.02 -2.00
CA THR A 386 -16.24 25.40 -2.51
C THR A 386 -14.95 26.21 -2.39
N THR A 387 -14.14 26.21 -3.45
CA THR A 387 -13.70 27.40 -4.21
C THR A 387 -12.77 26.92 -5.30
N ALA A 388 -12.90 27.50 -6.50
CA ALA A 388 -12.00 27.24 -7.59
C ALA A 388 -10.58 27.65 -7.20
N GLN A 389 -9.77 26.69 -6.75
CA GLN A 389 -8.33 26.74 -6.79
C GLN A 389 -7.84 25.32 -7.00
N SER A 390 -7.03 25.19 -8.04
CA SER A 390 -6.10 24.09 -8.26
C SER A 390 -5.66 23.40 -6.97
N PHE A 391 -5.59 22.06 -7.04
CA PHE A 391 -4.65 21.18 -6.37
C PHE A 391 -5.17 20.13 -5.37
N ILE A 392 -4.63 18.92 -5.57
CA ILE A 392 -4.45 17.86 -4.59
C ILE A 392 -3.75 18.43 -3.36
N GLY A 393 -4.11 17.99 -2.16
CA GLY A 393 -3.40 18.30 -0.91
C GLY A 393 -1.99 17.70 -0.80
N TYR A 394 -1.22 17.67 -1.88
CA TYR A 394 0.21 17.90 -1.76
C TYR A 394 0.37 19.40 -1.48
N PRO A 395 1.36 19.85 -0.71
CA PRO A 395 1.89 21.17 -0.99
C PRO A 395 2.20 21.15 -2.48
N THR A 396 1.47 21.96 -3.21
CA THR A 396 1.41 21.93 -4.67
C THR A 396 2.74 22.36 -5.29
N ASP A 397 3.60 22.84 -4.41
CA ASP A 397 4.94 23.31 -4.57
C ASP A 397 5.99 22.50 -3.77
N ARG A 398 5.66 21.40 -3.07
CA ARG A 398 6.62 20.68 -2.18
C ARG A 398 6.46 19.14 -2.12
N LEU A 399 7.57 18.45 -1.85
CA LEU A 399 7.59 17.01 -1.54
C LEU A 399 6.91 16.65 -0.21
N PRO A 400 6.31 15.45 -0.08
CA PRO A 400 5.77 14.94 1.18
C PRO A 400 6.89 14.65 2.20
N THR A 401 6.62 14.90 3.49
CA THR A 401 7.59 14.74 4.60
C THR A 401 7.11 13.81 5.71
N ASP A 402 5.86 13.36 5.63
CA ASP A 402 5.12 12.57 6.60
C ASP A 402 5.06 11.07 6.26
N ARG A 403 5.62 10.67 5.11
CA ARG A 403 5.67 9.28 4.64
C ARG A 403 6.98 8.94 3.92
N PRO A 404 7.35 7.65 3.82
CA PRO A 404 8.53 7.21 3.08
C PRO A 404 8.57 7.72 1.64
N TRP A 405 9.77 8.11 1.17
CA TRP A 405 9.97 8.42 -0.25
C TRP A 405 10.15 7.16 -1.09
N ILE A 406 9.45 7.10 -2.21
CA ILE A 406 9.59 6.07 -3.25
C ILE A 406 10.57 6.59 -4.31
N ILE A 407 11.71 5.89 -4.45
CA ILE A 407 12.70 6.15 -5.50
C ILE A 407 12.63 5.05 -6.57
N ALA A 408 12.36 5.42 -7.81
CA ALA A 408 12.22 4.52 -8.95
C ALA A 408 13.56 4.31 -9.68
N ASP A 409 14.25 3.23 -9.30
CA ASP A 409 15.56 2.79 -9.82
C ASP A 409 15.50 2.43 -11.33
N GLY A 410 16.09 3.28 -12.17
CA GLY A 410 15.99 3.13 -13.63
C GLY A 410 14.58 3.37 -14.18
N GLY A 411 13.73 4.05 -13.40
CA GLY A 411 12.30 4.20 -13.66
C GLY A 411 11.49 2.97 -13.22
N ALA A 412 10.39 2.68 -13.90
CA ALA A 412 9.57 1.49 -13.70
C ALA A 412 10.23 0.26 -14.35
N SER A 413 11.49 0.01 -14.00
CA SER A 413 12.37 -0.96 -14.66
C SER A 413 11.86 -2.41 -14.54
N GLY A 414 10.99 -2.70 -13.57
CA GLY A 414 10.30 -3.99 -13.45
C GLY A 414 9.33 -4.28 -14.59
N VAL A 415 8.83 -3.25 -15.28
CA VAL A 415 7.84 -3.35 -16.36
C VAL A 415 8.49 -3.03 -17.71
N LEU A 416 9.15 -1.87 -17.80
CA LEU A 416 9.75 -1.37 -19.04
C LEU A 416 11.29 -1.50 -18.99
N PRO A 417 11.98 -1.48 -20.16
CA PRO A 417 13.44 -1.46 -20.17
C PRO A 417 13.99 -0.28 -19.37
N ASP A 418 14.93 -0.58 -18.48
CA ASP A 418 15.60 0.36 -17.59
C ASP A 418 16.18 1.56 -18.34
N SER A 419 16.20 2.73 -17.70
CA SER A 419 16.91 3.92 -18.19
C SER A 419 16.37 4.45 -19.52
N THR A 420 15.08 4.25 -19.76
CA THR A 420 14.33 4.80 -20.89
C THR A 420 13.40 5.91 -20.43
N VAL A 421 13.10 6.87 -21.31
CA VAL A 421 12.11 7.92 -21.02
C VAL A 421 10.75 7.33 -20.66
N ALA A 422 10.35 6.24 -21.33
CA ALA A 422 9.11 5.53 -21.05
C ALA A 422 9.09 4.93 -19.64
N ALA A 423 10.19 4.30 -19.20
CA ALA A 423 10.29 3.78 -17.84
C ALA A 423 10.24 4.89 -16.78
N PHE A 424 10.91 6.02 -17.01
CA PHE A 424 10.87 7.15 -16.09
C PHE A 424 9.48 7.79 -16.02
N GLN A 425 8.86 8.04 -17.18
CA GLN A 425 7.52 8.62 -17.24
C GLN A 425 6.51 7.70 -16.55
N TYR A 426 6.57 6.39 -16.83
CA TYR A 426 5.67 5.43 -16.21
C TYR A 426 5.85 5.37 -14.68
N ALA A 427 7.08 5.52 -14.17
CA ALA A 427 7.31 5.62 -12.73
C ALA A 427 6.74 6.92 -12.11
N VAL A 428 6.82 8.04 -12.83
CA VAL A 428 6.17 9.30 -12.40
C VAL A 428 4.65 9.12 -12.37
N ASP A 429 4.09 8.51 -13.41
CA ASP A 429 2.64 8.26 -13.51
C ASP A 429 2.15 7.30 -12.41
N GLN A 430 3.03 6.41 -11.91
CA GLN A 430 2.81 5.53 -10.75
C GLN A 430 3.02 6.22 -9.39
N GLY A 431 3.30 7.52 -9.35
CA GLY A 431 3.41 8.29 -8.11
C GLY A 431 4.78 8.25 -7.43
N ALA A 432 5.86 7.90 -8.13
CA ALA A 432 7.21 7.94 -7.56
C ALA A 432 7.58 9.35 -7.07
N ASN A 433 8.14 9.46 -5.86
CA ASN A 433 8.61 10.75 -5.33
C ASN A 433 9.92 11.18 -5.99
N PHE A 434 10.77 10.21 -6.32
CA PHE A 434 11.99 10.41 -7.09
C PHE A 434 12.08 9.40 -8.23
N ILE A 435 12.59 9.85 -9.38
CA ILE A 435 13.12 8.95 -10.41
C ILE A 435 14.64 8.91 -10.33
N ALA A 436 15.24 7.73 -10.50
CA ALA A 436 16.68 7.54 -10.37
C ALA A 436 17.35 7.20 -11.69
N CYS A 437 18.38 7.98 -12.04
CA CYS A 437 19.23 7.76 -13.20
C CYS A 437 20.62 7.35 -12.73
N ASN A 438 21.08 6.17 -13.15
CA ASN A 438 22.49 5.80 -13.12
C ASN A 438 23.17 6.51 -14.29
N VAL A 439 23.97 7.53 -14.00
CA VAL A 439 24.52 8.45 -15.00
C VAL A 439 25.92 8.05 -15.43
N THR A 440 26.14 8.04 -16.74
CA THR A 440 27.42 7.75 -17.38
C THR A 440 27.68 8.75 -18.51
N ALA A 441 28.95 8.90 -18.91
CA ALA A 441 29.39 9.84 -19.93
C ALA A 441 29.88 9.11 -21.20
N THR A 442 29.41 9.57 -22.35
CA THR A 442 29.83 9.12 -23.67
C THR A 442 31.24 9.63 -24.02
N LEU A 443 31.84 9.07 -25.07
CA LEU A 443 33.17 9.46 -25.60
C LEU A 443 33.29 10.96 -25.88
N ASP A 444 32.18 11.59 -26.30
CA ASP A 444 32.05 13.02 -26.62
C ASP A 444 31.47 13.85 -25.46
N GLY A 445 31.48 13.31 -24.23
CA GLY A 445 31.21 14.07 -23.01
C GLY A 445 29.74 14.34 -22.74
N GLN A 446 28.83 13.60 -23.37
CA GLN A 446 27.40 13.73 -23.16
C GLN A 446 26.93 12.73 -22.11
N LEU A 447 25.96 13.14 -21.29
CA LEU A 447 25.45 12.30 -20.22
C LEU A 447 24.23 11.50 -20.67
N ILE A 448 24.21 10.22 -20.31
CA ILE A 448 23.08 9.30 -20.53
C ILE A 448 22.70 8.60 -19.22
N CYS A 449 21.50 8.04 -19.17
CA CYS A 449 21.12 7.09 -18.14
C CYS A 449 21.41 5.67 -18.64
N SER A 450 22.14 4.89 -17.85
CA SER A 450 22.42 3.49 -18.14
C SER A 450 22.60 2.68 -16.87
N HIS A 451 22.06 1.46 -16.84
CA HIS A 451 22.22 0.54 -15.71
C HIS A 451 23.70 0.32 -15.32
N ASP A 452 24.58 0.24 -16.32
CA ASP A 452 26.01 0.01 -16.14
C ASP A 452 26.84 0.92 -17.07
N ILE A 453 28.16 1.00 -16.85
CA ILE A 453 29.11 1.58 -17.82
C ILE A 453 29.25 0.71 -19.08
N ASN A 454 28.72 -0.52 -19.06
CA ASN A 454 28.64 -1.42 -20.20
C ASN A 454 27.20 -1.50 -20.74
N LEU A 455 27.00 -1.13 -22.01
CA LEU A 455 25.68 -1.08 -22.64
C LEU A 455 25.20 -2.42 -23.21
N GLY A 456 26.10 -3.38 -23.44
CA GLY A 456 25.75 -4.64 -24.09
C GLY A 456 24.65 -5.48 -23.39
N PRO A 457 24.63 -5.59 -22.06
CA PRO A 457 23.58 -6.33 -21.34
C PRO A 457 22.17 -5.73 -21.46
N THR A 458 22.05 -4.41 -21.55
CA THR A 458 20.76 -3.69 -21.52
C THR A 458 20.40 -3.02 -22.84
N THR A 459 21.19 -3.20 -23.89
CA THR A 459 20.91 -2.66 -25.23
C THR A 459 21.31 -3.63 -26.35
N ASP A 460 21.10 -3.22 -27.60
CA ASP A 460 21.62 -3.88 -28.81
C ASP A 460 23.05 -3.44 -29.18
N ALA A 461 23.80 -2.78 -28.29
CA ALA A 461 25.14 -2.24 -28.57
C ALA A 461 26.13 -3.28 -29.11
N ALA A 462 26.17 -4.48 -28.53
CA ALA A 462 27.07 -5.54 -29.00
C ALA A 462 26.76 -6.02 -30.42
N LEU A 463 25.49 -5.91 -30.86
CA LEU A 463 25.09 -6.25 -32.23
C LEU A 463 25.43 -5.12 -33.21
N LYS A 464 25.30 -3.86 -32.78
CA LYS A 464 25.54 -2.69 -33.63
C LYS A 464 27.01 -2.31 -33.76
N PHE A 465 27.79 -2.52 -32.69
CA PHE A 465 29.20 -2.17 -32.61
C PHE A 465 30.05 -3.38 -32.21
N PRO A 466 30.03 -4.48 -33.00
CA PRO A 466 30.74 -5.71 -32.64
C PRO A 466 32.25 -5.53 -32.53
N ASN A 467 32.83 -4.55 -33.26
CA ASN A 467 34.26 -4.23 -33.18
C ASN A 467 34.67 -3.59 -31.84
N LEU A 468 33.70 -3.05 -31.10
CA LEU A 468 33.89 -2.48 -29.76
C LEU A 468 33.45 -3.46 -28.66
N ALA A 469 32.93 -4.64 -29.04
CA ALA A 469 32.43 -5.62 -28.09
C ALA A 469 33.57 -6.41 -27.46
N GLN A 470 33.65 -6.38 -26.14
CA GLN A 470 34.54 -7.21 -25.34
C GLN A 470 33.74 -8.33 -24.67
N ASN A 471 34.08 -9.57 -24.96
CA ASN A 471 33.40 -10.72 -24.38
C ASN A 471 34.02 -11.09 -23.03
N SER A 472 33.20 -11.23 -22.01
CA SER A 472 33.60 -11.76 -20.69
C SER A 472 32.70 -12.92 -20.29
N SER A 473 33.25 -13.90 -19.59
CA SER A 473 32.49 -15.00 -19.02
C SER A 473 32.04 -14.62 -17.62
N VAL A 474 30.72 -14.57 -17.39
CA VAL A 474 30.12 -14.36 -16.07
C VAL A 474 29.22 -15.55 -15.80
N ASN A 475 29.49 -16.34 -14.75
CA ASN A 475 28.69 -17.52 -14.38
C ASN A 475 28.45 -18.51 -15.53
N ASN A 476 29.48 -18.81 -16.33
CA ASN A 476 29.41 -19.67 -17.54
C ASN A 476 28.53 -19.12 -18.69
N ALA A 477 28.11 -17.86 -18.64
CA ALA A 477 27.48 -17.17 -19.76
C ALA A 477 28.45 -16.14 -20.37
N THR A 478 28.54 -16.12 -21.70
CA THR A 478 29.28 -15.08 -22.42
C THR A 478 28.45 -13.80 -22.45
N VAL A 479 28.96 -12.75 -21.81
CA VAL A 479 28.39 -11.41 -21.85
C VAL A 479 29.26 -10.55 -22.77
N SER A 480 28.66 -10.03 -23.84
CA SER A 480 29.29 -9.06 -24.72
C SER A 480 29.09 -7.66 -24.17
N MET A 481 30.19 -7.02 -23.75
CA MET A 481 30.21 -5.69 -23.16
C MET A 481 30.65 -4.66 -24.21
N VAL A 482 30.02 -3.48 -24.20
CA VAL A 482 30.44 -2.32 -24.99
C VAL A 482 30.45 -1.13 -24.02
N SER A 483 31.62 -0.55 -23.79
CA SER A 483 31.77 0.57 -22.86
C SER A 483 31.05 1.81 -23.39
N VAL A 484 30.33 2.52 -22.52
CA VAL A 484 29.73 3.83 -22.85
C VAL A 484 30.80 4.82 -23.31
N GLY A 485 31.99 4.77 -22.70
CA GLY A 485 33.10 5.66 -23.00
C GLY A 485 33.74 5.47 -24.38
N ASP A 486 33.39 4.39 -25.11
CA ASP A 486 33.86 4.13 -26.47
C ASP A 486 32.86 4.60 -27.55
N LEU A 487 31.69 5.11 -27.14
CA LEU A 487 30.61 5.52 -28.05
C LEU A 487 30.33 7.01 -27.90
N THR A 488 30.15 7.71 -29.02
CA THR A 488 29.59 9.08 -29.05
C THR A 488 28.09 9.06 -28.76
N LEU A 489 27.51 10.19 -28.34
CA LEU A 489 26.05 10.30 -28.16
C LEU A 489 25.28 9.97 -29.44
N ALA A 490 25.82 10.36 -30.59
CA ALA A 490 25.22 10.04 -31.89
C ALA A 490 25.10 8.52 -32.09
N GLN A 491 26.13 7.75 -31.71
CA GLN A 491 26.10 6.29 -31.75
C GLN A 491 25.15 5.71 -30.71
N VAL A 492 25.18 6.19 -29.46
CA VAL A 492 24.27 5.74 -28.39
C VAL A 492 22.81 5.98 -28.77
N SER A 493 22.49 7.09 -29.42
CA SER A 493 21.13 7.43 -29.86
C SER A 493 20.56 6.44 -30.89
N THR A 494 21.43 5.67 -31.57
CA THR A 494 20.98 4.60 -32.47
C THR A 494 20.58 3.35 -31.71
N LEU A 495 21.04 3.14 -30.48
CA LEU A 495 20.80 1.91 -29.72
C LEU A 495 19.33 1.77 -29.32
N ARG A 496 18.93 0.53 -29.07
CA ARG A 496 17.63 0.20 -28.49
C ARG A 496 17.81 -0.57 -27.19
N ALA A 497 17.09 -0.12 -26.18
CA ALA A 497 17.06 -0.73 -24.87
C ALA A 497 16.38 -2.10 -24.93
N LYS A 498 16.88 -3.01 -24.11
CA LYS A 498 16.29 -4.32 -23.86
C LYS A 498 16.34 -4.60 -22.37
N GLN A 499 15.44 -5.46 -21.95
CA GLN A 499 15.31 -5.86 -20.57
C GLN A 499 16.50 -6.72 -20.14
N LEU A 500 16.96 -6.52 -18.90
CA LEU A 500 18.09 -7.27 -18.35
C LEU A 500 17.67 -8.73 -18.08
N TYR A 501 18.43 -9.69 -18.60
CA TYR A 501 18.29 -11.11 -18.28
C TYR A 501 19.04 -11.42 -16.97
N ALA A 502 18.50 -12.32 -16.15
CA ALA A 502 19.23 -12.77 -14.96
C ALA A 502 20.52 -13.53 -15.36
N PRO A 503 21.49 -13.69 -14.44
CA PRO A 503 22.77 -14.36 -14.70
C PRO A 503 22.67 -15.79 -15.27
N ASN A 504 21.49 -16.41 -15.21
CA ASN A 504 21.20 -17.75 -15.72
C ASN A 504 20.32 -17.77 -16.98
N ASN A 505 20.22 -16.65 -17.72
CA ASN A 505 19.42 -16.53 -18.95
C ASN A 505 17.90 -16.76 -18.79
N VAL A 506 17.38 -16.71 -17.56
CA VAL A 506 15.94 -16.76 -17.31
C VAL A 506 15.36 -15.36 -17.51
N ALA A 507 14.30 -15.24 -18.30
CA ALA A 507 13.55 -13.99 -18.41
C ALA A 507 12.87 -13.71 -17.06
N TYR A 508 13.27 -12.63 -16.38
CA TYR A 508 12.65 -12.18 -15.12
C TYR A 508 11.63 -11.05 -15.30
N ARG A 509 11.56 -10.51 -16.52
CA ARG A 509 10.80 -9.32 -16.88
C ARG A 509 10.36 -9.45 -18.34
N ASP A 510 9.27 -8.78 -18.70
CA ASP A 510 8.62 -8.92 -20.00
C ASP A 510 9.57 -8.52 -21.15
N PRO A 511 9.95 -9.45 -22.05
CA PRO A 511 10.80 -9.14 -23.20
C PRO A 511 10.07 -8.42 -24.34
N ASN A 512 8.74 -8.28 -24.30
CA ASN A 512 7.95 -7.68 -25.40
C ASN A 512 8.32 -6.22 -25.68
N TYR A 513 8.93 -5.53 -24.72
CA TYR A 513 9.37 -4.14 -24.87
C TYR A 513 10.80 -4.00 -25.41
N ASN A 514 11.50 -5.11 -25.65
CA ASN A 514 12.87 -5.10 -26.18
C ASN A 514 12.89 -4.46 -27.58
N GLY A 515 13.83 -3.57 -27.81
CA GLY A 515 14.00 -2.94 -29.13
C GLY A 515 13.10 -1.72 -29.37
N LEU A 516 12.13 -1.45 -28.50
CA LEU A 516 11.12 -0.40 -28.73
C LEU A 516 11.62 1.00 -28.35
N PHE A 517 12.44 1.10 -27.30
CA PHE A 517 12.81 2.38 -26.70
C PHE A 517 14.29 2.70 -26.89
N PRO A 518 14.65 3.97 -27.15
CA PRO A 518 16.04 4.42 -27.11
C PRO A 518 16.56 4.57 -25.68
N VAL A 519 17.88 4.60 -25.52
CA VAL A 519 18.53 4.97 -24.26
C VAL A 519 18.23 6.43 -23.96
N ALA A 520 17.85 6.75 -22.72
CA ALA A 520 17.57 8.13 -22.34
C ALA A 520 18.87 8.94 -22.18
N THR A 521 18.90 10.15 -22.73
CA THR A 521 19.90 11.14 -22.36
C THR A 521 19.59 11.66 -20.95
N PHE A 522 20.61 12.14 -20.24
CA PHE A 522 20.40 12.74 -18.92
C PHE A 522 19.47 13.96 -19.00
N SER A 523 19.56 14.76 -20.08
CA SER A 523 18.64 15.88 -20.31
C SER A 523 17.18 15.42 -20.45
N ASN A 524 16.92 14.31 -21.15
CA ASN A 524 15.57 13.77 -21.27
C ASN A 524 15.04 13.29 -19.91
N PHE A 525 15.89 12.62 -19.11
CA PHE A 525 15.56 12.23 -17.74
C PHE A 525 15.18 13.43 -16.87
N LEU A 526 15.99 14.50 -16.87
CA LEU A 526 15.68 15.72 -16.13
C LEU A 526 14.39 16.40 -16.62
N ALA A 527 14.10 16.32 -17.92
CA ALA A 527 12.88 16.86 -18.51
C ALA A 527 11.62 16.09 -18.05
N VAL A 528 11.70 14.77 -17.88
CA VAL A 528 10.58 13.97 -17.33
C VAL A 528 10.19 14.48 -15.94
N ALA A 529 11.16 14.62 -15.03
CA ALA A 529 10.89 15.12 -13.68
C ALA A 529 10.36 16.56 -13.68
N LYS A 530 10.88 17.43 -14.56
CA LYS A 530 10.43 18.84 -14.66
C LYS A 530 9.04 19.03 -15.22
N ASN A 531 8.66 18.18 -16.18
CA ASN A 531 7.38 18.27 -16.87
C ASN A 531 6.28 17.47 -16.15
N ALA A 532 6.62 16.81 -15.04
CA ALA A 532 5.66 16.13 -14.19
C ALA A 532 4.60 17.12 -13.68
N SER A 533 3.37 16.62 -13.54
CA SER A 533 2.22 17.41 -13.05
C SER A 533 2.29 17.75 -11.55
N HIS A 534 3.28 17.18 -10.85
CA HIS A 534 3.58 17.41 -9.44
C HIS A 534 5.12 17.46 -9.23
N PRO A 535 5.62 17.99 -8.10
CA PRO A 535 7.04 17.92 -7.79
C PRO A 535 7.54 16.47 -7.80
N VAL A 536 8.53 16.19 -8.64
CA VAL A 536 9.26 14.92 -8.71
C VAL A 536 10.73 15.22 -8.53
N GLY A 537 11.37 14.52 -7.58
CA GLY A 537 12.79 14.61 -7.36
C GLY A 537 13.61 13.80 -8.36
N VAL A 538 14.85 14.19 -8.57
CA VAL A 538 15.82 13.41 -9.35
C VAL A 538 16.88 12.83 -8.42
N TYR A 539 17.09 11.52 -8.51
CA TYR A 539 18.18 10.84 -7.83
C TYR A 539 19.24 10.48 -8.87
N VAL A 540 20.39 11.12 -8.80
CA VAL A 540 21.46 11.02 -9.81
C VAL A 540 22.59 10.17 -9.26
N ASN A 541 22.72 8.93 -9.70
CA ASN A 541 23.80 8.05 -9.27
C ASN A 541 24.98 8.08 -10.24
N ILE A 542 26.08 8.71 -9.87
CA ILE A 542 27.31 8.74 -10.67
C ILE A 542 27.99 7.38 -10.58
N LEU A 543 27.89 6.62 -11.66
CA LEU A 543 28.32 5.23 -11.70
C LEU A 543 29.81 5.11 -12.02
N SER A 544 30.63 4.55 -11.13
CA SER A 544 32.06 4.28 -11.37
C SER A 544 32.85 5.47 -12.00
N PRO A 545 32.80 6.69 -11.43
CA PRO A 545 33.43 7.87 -12.02
C PRO A 545 34.94 7.70 -12.29
N SER A 546 35.66 6.97 -11.44
CA SER A 546 37.08 6.67 -11.67
C SER A 546 37.34 5.86 -12.94
N ALA A 547 36.44 4.93 -13.30
CA ALA A 547 36.56 4.13 -14.51
C ALA A 547 36.29 4.95 -15.80
N GLN A 548 35.59 6.07 -15.67
CA GLN A 548 35.24 6.94 -16.80
C GLN A 548 36.25 8.07 -17.03
N SER A 549 37.19 8.28 -16.11
CA SER A 549 38.12 9.42 -16.16
C SER A 549 39.02 9.40 -17.40
N ALA A 550 39.43 8.21 -17.86
CA ALA A 550 40.28 8.08 -19.05
C ALA A 550 39.56 8.53 -20.34
N ALA A 551 38.27 8.20 -20.47
CA ALA A 551 37.46 8.59 -21.63
C ALA A 551 37.25 10.12 -21.69
N LEU A 552 37.21 10.78 -20.54
CA LEU A 552 37.01 12.22 -20.43
C LEU A 552 38.30 13.04 -20.35
N ALA A 553 39.47 12.40 -20.28
CA ALA A 553 40.76 13.08 -20.10
C ALA A 553 41.02 14.13 -21.20
N ASN A 554 40.67 13.82 -22.45
CA ASN A 554 40.86 14.73 -23.59
C ASN A 554 39.95 15.97 -23.56
N GLN A 555 38.91 15.96 -22.73
CA GLN A 555 37.94 17.04 -22.60
C GLN A 555 38.23 17.93 -21.38
N ASN A 556 39.25 17.59 -20.58
CA ASN A 556 39.62 18.31 -19.35
C ASN A 556 38.42 18.54 -18.41
N THR A 557 37.58 17.52 -18.26
CA THR A 557 36.36 17.52 -17.44
C THR A 557 36.21 16.21 -16.68
N THR A 558 35.26 16.16 -15.74
CA THR A 558 34.91 14.97 -14.96
C THR A 558 33.41 14.68 -15.09
N VAL A 559 32.97 13.46 -14.76
CA VAL A 559 31.52 13.14 -14.77
C VAL A 559 30.80 14.03 -13.75
N GLU A 560 31.43 14.31 -12.62
CA GLU A 560 30.97 15.25 -11.60
C GLU A 560 30.74 16.66 -12.17
N ASP A 561 31.69 17.18 -12.94
CA ASP A 561 31.57 18.49 -13.59
C ASP A 561 30.42 18.52 -14.60
N LEU A 562 30.30 17.48 -15.42
CA LEU A 562 29.22 17.37 -16.40
C LEU A 562 27.84 17.29 -15.71
N VAL A 563 27.72 16.51 -14.64
CA VAL A 563 26.47 16.36 -13.87
C VAL A 563 26.08 17.67 -13.21
N LEU A 564 27.03 18.35 -12.55
CA LEU A 564 26.76 19.66 -11.93
C LEU A 564 26.37 20.71 -12.97
N ALA A 565 27.04 20.75 -14.12
CA ALA A 565 26.70 21.66 -15.20
C ALA A 565 25.29 21.38 -15.76
N ALA A 566 24.93 20.11 -15.96
CA ALA A 566 23.61 19.72 -16.44
C ALA A 566 22.49 20.04 -15.43
N LEU A 567 22.69 19.72 -14.14
CA LEU A 567 21.74 20.07 -13.07
C LEU A 567 21.56 21.59 -12.95
N THR A 568 22.66 22.34 -12.99
CA THR A 568 22.64 23.82 -12.92
C THR A 568 21.91 24.41 -14.12
N SER A 569 22.17 23.91 -15.32
CA SER A 569 21.50 24.35 -16.56
C SER A 569 20.01 23.99 -16.55
N ALA A 570 19.67 22.86 -15.94
CA ALA A 570 18.31 22.47 -15.64
C ALA A 570 17.75 23.17 -14.39
N GLY A 571 18.43 24.13 -13.77
CA GLY A 571 17.85 24.91 -12.66
C GLY A 571 17.62 24.13 -11.37
N TYR A 572 18.18 22.92 -11.22
CA TYR A 572 18.23 22.24 -9.93
C TYR A 572 19.23 22.95 -9.03
N LYS A 573 18.77 23.45 -7.88
CA LYS A 573 19.58 24.19 -6.91
C LYS A 573 19.13 23.84 -5.49
N GLY A 574 20.08 23.82 -4.56
CA GLY A 574 19.80 23.89 -3.13
C GLY A 574 20.18 22.66 -2.32
N GLY A 575 20.15 22.84 -1.00
CA GLY A 575 20.34 21.78 -0.01
C GLY A 575 19.02 21.29 0.58
N LEU A 576 19.09 20.09 1.16
CA LEU A 576 17.95 19.39 1.78
C LEU A 576 17.08 20.36 2.61
N CYS A 577 15.77 20.28 2.43
CA CYS A 577 14.77 21.06 3.16
C CYS A 577 14.75 22.59 2.96
N ASN A 578 15.50 23.17 2.01
CA ASN A 578 15.37 24.59 1.72
C ASN A 578 14.19 24.88 0.75
N GLY A 579 13.85 26.16 0.54
CA GLY A 579 12.73 26.53 -0.34
C GLY A 579 12.87 26.07 -1.80
N ALA A 580 14.11 25.88 -2.29
CA ALA A 580 14.39 25.38 -3.64
C ALA A 580 14.27 23.84 -3.72
N TRP A 581 14.70 23.12 -2.67
CA TRP A 581 14.59 21.68 -2.52
C TRP A 581 13.16 21.19 -2.71
N ASN A 582 12.22 21.90 -2.12
CA ASN A 582 10.81 21.53 -2.14
C ASN A 582 10.25 21.52 -3.56
N ARG A 583 10.74 22.40 -4.45
CA ARG A 583 10.22 22.54 -5.81
C ARG A 583 10.97 21.69 -6.84
N THR A 584 12.28 21.52 -6.66
CA THR A 584 13.14 20.75 -7.57
C THR A 584 14.12 19.89 -6.76
N PRO A 585 13.66 18.76 -6.18
CA PRO A 585 14.48 17.94 -5.30
C PRO A 585 15.56 17.22 -6.09
N VAL A 586 16.79 17.18 -5.58
CA VAL A 586 17.92 16.51 -6.26
C VAL A 586 18.88 15.84 -5.29
N MET A 587 19.10 14.54 -5.43
CA MET A 587 20.17 13.86 -4.70
C MET A 587 21.26 13.42 -5.66
N ILE A 588 22.51 13.51 -5.25
CA ILE A 588 23.64 12.94 -6.00
C ILE A 588 24.22 11.79 -5.19
N ALA A 589 24.26 10.61 -5.80
CA ALA A 589 24.79 9.40 -5.21
C ALA A 589 26.05 8.93 -5.93
N SER A 590 26.91 8.21 -5.21
CA SER A 590 27.96 7.40 -5.80
C SER A 590 28.43 6.34 -4.80
N VAL A 591 29.01 5.26 -5.30
CA VAL A 591 29.76 4.29 -4.49
C VAL A 591 31.16 4.82 -4.13
N GLU A 592 31.68 5.79 -4.89
CA GLU A 592 33.04 6.32 -4.71
C GLU A 592 33.04 7.54 -3.78
N ALA A 593 33.54 7.39 -2.55
CA ALA A 593 33.64 8.48 -1.58
C ALA A 593 34.50 9.66 -2.08
N THR A 594 35.51 9.40 -2.90
CA THR A 594 36.36 10.44 -3.54
C THR A 594 35.53 11.37 -4.44
N SER A 595 34.61 10.82 -5.23
CA SER A 595 33.68 11.57 -6.07
C SER A 595 32.78 12.49 -5.22
N LEU A 596 32.18 11.94 -4.17
CA LEU A 596 31.30 12.70 -3.28
C LEU A 596 32.06 13.79 -2.51
N LYS A 597 33.28 13.50 -2.01
CA LYS A 597 34.14 14.52 -1.37
C LYS A 597 34.54 15.62 -2.36
N ALA A 598 34.80 15.30 -3.62
CA ALA A 598 35.06 16.29 -4.66
C ALA A 598 33.85 17.19 -4.94
N LEU A 599 32.64 16.61 -5.03
CA LEU A 599 31.39 17.36 -5.15
C LEU A 599 31.15 18.26 -3.93
N LYS A 600 31.40 17.76 -2.71
CA LYS A 600 31.27 18.55 -1.48
C LYS A 600 32.19 19.78 -1.50
N ASN A 601 33.44 19.62 -1.95
CA ASN A 601 34.42 20.70 -2.06
C ASN A 601 34.03 21.76 -3.11
N LYS A 602 33.21 21.40 -4.10
CA LYS A 602 32.61 22.33 -5.06
C LYS A 602 31.40 23.09 -4.50
N GLN A 603 31.12 22.98 -3.19
CA GLN A 603 30.09 23.73 -2.44
C GLN A 603 28.69 23.64 -3.05
N THR A 604 28.28 22.44 -3.47
CA THR A 604 27.04 22.26 -4.26
C THR A 604 25.75 22.47 -3.46
N ASP A 605 25.81 22.46 -2.13
CA ASP A 605 24.70 22.32 -1.17
C ASP A 605 23.78 21.10 -1.38
N THR A 606 23.77 20.51 -2.58
CA THR A 606 23.05 19.31 -2.99
C THR A 606 23.35 18.14 -2.05
N PRO A 607 22.31 17.46 -1.51
CA PRO A 607 22.48 16.29 -0.67
C PRO A 607 23.23 15.18 -1.39
N LEU A 608 24.33 14.74 -0.76
CA LEU A 608 25.15 13.64 -1.24
C LEU A 608 24.73 12.34 -0.54
N VAL A 609 24.72 11.25 -1.31
CA VAL A 609 24.31 9.91 -0.87
C VAL A 609 25.43 8.93 -1.13
N VAL A 610 25.90 8.24 -0.08
CA VAL A 610 26.87 7.15 -0.27
C VAL A 610 26.13 5.87 -0.60
N GLN A 611 26.32 5.33 -1.80
CA GLN A 611 25.79 4.01 -2.15
C GLN A 611 26.69 2.93 -1.55
N VAL A 612 26.15 2.11 -0.66
CA VAL A 612 26.89 1.16 0.17
C VAL A 612 26.79 -0.25 -0.42
N VAL A 613 27.89 -0.70 -1.01
CA VAL A 613 28.03 -2.00 -1.68
C VAL A 613 28.66 -3.09 -0.79
N SER A 614 29.20 -2.71 0.37
CA SER A 614 29.75 -3.62 1.39
C SER A 614 29.41 -3.09 2.78
N LYS A 615 29.19 -4.00 3.73
CA LYS A 615 28.72 -3.66 5.09
C LYS A 615 29.63 -2.63 5.76
N MET A 616 29.13 -1.42 6.04
CA MET A 616 29.89 -0.37 6.72
C MET A 616 29.48 -0.29 8.19
N THR A 617 30.15 -1.06 9.05
CA THR A 617 29.72 -1.37 10.45
C THR A 617 30.54 -0.74 11.55
N THR A 618 31.25 0.36 11.31
CA THR A 618 31.90 1.08 12.41
C THR A 618 31.26 2.44 12.59
N ALA A 619 30.99 2.81 13.84
CA ALA A 619 30.55 4.15 14.21
C ALA A 619 31.47 5.22 13.59
N ALA A 620 32.79 4.98 13.60
CA ALA A 620 33.77 5.86 12.96
C ALA A 620 33.60 5.99 11.43
N GLY A 621 33.20 4.91 10.74
CA GLY A 621 32.92 4.96 9.30
C GLY A 621 31.65 5.74 8.98
N LEU A 622 30.60 5.58 9.79
CA LEU A 622 29.36 6.35 9.66
C LEU A 622 29.57 7.83 10.01
N ASP A 623 30.42 8.14 11.00
CA ASP A 623 30.84 9.51 11.32
C ASP A 623 31.63 10.17 10.17
N ASP A 624 32.57 9.45 9.52
CA ASP A 624 33.26 9.97 8.32
C ASP A 624 32.25 10.27 7.21
N ILE A 625 31.30 9.37 6.95
CA ILE A 625 30.25 9.57 5.95
C ILE A 625 29.40 10.80 6.28
N ALA A 626 28.97 10.94 7.53
CA ALA A 626 28.17 12.09 7.99
C ALA A 626 28.91 13.44 7.82
N SER A 627 30.24 13.44 7.72
CA SER A 627 31.02 14.66 7.49
C SER A 627 30.86 15.24 6.07
N TYR A 628 30.50 14.41 5.07
CA TYR A 628 30.38 14.85 3.67
C TYR A 628 29.06 14.47 2.98
N ALA A 629 28.29 13.54 3.54
CA ALA A 629 27.02 13.06 2.99
C ALA A 629 25.83 13.32 3.93
N ARG A 630 24.62 13.23 3.38
CA ARG A 630 23.35 13.36 4.14
C ARG A 630 22.54 12.07 4.16
N ALA A 631 22.91 11.10 3.34
CA ALA A 631 22.25 9.80 3.32
C ALA A 631 23.25 8.69 3.00
N ILE A 632 22.92 7.49 3.43
CA ILE A 632 23.46 6.24 2.88
C ILE A 632 22.39 5.52 2.09
N SER A 633 22.82 4.76 1.11
CA SER A 633 21.97 3.94 0.28
C SER A 633 22.50 2.50 0.31
N PRO A 634 22.14 1.69 1.32
CA PRO A 634 22.70 0.34 1.49
C PRO A 634 21.93 -0.73 0.73
N ASN A 635 22.61 -1.82 0.39
CA ASN A 635 21.92 -3.03 -0.02
C ASN A 635 20.95 -3.46 1.10
N LYS A 636 19.69 -3.76 0.76
CA LYS A 636 18.65 -4.20 1.70
C LYS A 636 19.07 -5.39 2.56
N GLU A 637 19.97 -6.24 2.05
CA GLU A 637 20.52 -7.40 2.76
C GLU A 637 21.37 -7.00 3.97
N PHE A 638 21.85 -5.76 4.05
CA PHE A 638 22.55 -5.24 5.22
C PHE A 638 21.58 -4.72 6.30
N LEU A 639 20.32 -4.51 5.95
CA LEU A 639 19.28 -4.06 6.87
C LEU A 639 18.45 -5.20 7.44
N VAL A 640 18.23 -6.26 6.66
CA VAL A 640 17.43 -7.43 7.05
C VAL A 640 18.37 -8.61 7.33
N PRO A 641 18.41 -9.16 8.56
CA PRO A 641 19.21 -10.35 8.83
C PRO A 641 18.81 -11.50 7.91
N ALA A 642 19.78 -12.31 7.49
CA ALA A 642 19.50 -13.50 6.68
C ALA A 642 18.45 -14.40 7.36
N LEU A 643 17.53 -14.98 6.59
CA LEU A 643 16.41 -15.81 7.08
C LEU A 643 16.82 -16.91 8.07
N THR A 644 18.07 -17.38 8.00
CA THR A 644 18.65 -18.38 8.93
C THR A 644 18.89 -17.85 10.35
N THR A 645 18.74 -16.55 10.59
CA THR A 645 19.00 -15.87 11.88
C THR A 645 17.77 -15.17 12.46
N LEU A 646 16.63 -15.26 11.77
CA LEU A 646 15.35 -14.72 12.20
C LEU A 646 14.60 -15.75 13.05
N ASP A 647 13.90 -15.30 14.09
CA ASP A 647 12.99 -16.17 14.82
C ASP A 647 11.72 -16.48 13.99
N LYS A 648 10.86 -17.34 14.53
CA LYS A 648 9.56 -17.72 13.94
C LYS A 648 8.60 -16.55 13.68
N ASN A 649 8.93 -15.33 14.11
CA ASN A 649 8.17 -14.10 13.92
C ASN A 649 8.95 -13.06 13.08
N LEU A 650 9.98 -13.48 12.33
CA LEU A 650 10.84 -12.62 11.51
C LEU A 650 11.58 -11.52 12.30
N ARG A 651 11.86 -11.74 13.59
CA ARG A 651 12.64 -10.81 14.42
C ARG A 651 14.11 -11.20 14.45
N PRO A 652 15.05 -10.23 14.46
CA PRO A 652 16.47 -10.53 14.68
C PRO A 652 16.66 -11.24 16.03
N SER A 653 17.37 -12.37 16.03
CA SER A 653 17.76 -13.03 17.28
C SER A 653 18.79 -12.16 18.04
N THR A 654 18.32 -11.49 19.10
CA THR A 654 19.08 -10.83 20.19
C THR A 654 20.39 -10.09 19.81
N GLY A 655 20.35 -8.76 19.83
CA GLY A 655 21.54 -7.91 20.08
C GLY A 655 22.26 -7.32 18.88
N GLN A 656 21.80 -7.53 17.65
CA GLN A 656 22.33 -6.83 16.47
C GLN A 656 21.49 -5.57 16.18
N THR A 657 22.05 -4.40 16.43
CA THR A 657 21.55 -3.14 15.85
C THR A 657 21.82 -3.19 14.34
N GLY A 658 20.78 -3.00 13.51
CA GLY A 658 20.95 -2.98 12.06
C GLY A 658 21.66 -1.69 11.60
N GLU A 659 22.35 -1.75 10.45
CA GLU A 659 23.11 -0.63 9.86
C GLU A 659 22.23 0.63 9.66
N ALA A 660 20.92 0.46 9.47
CA ALA A 660 19.97 1.57 9.42
C ALA A 660 19.91 2.37 10.73
N TYR A 661 19.88 1.69 11.89
CA TYR A 661 19.78 2.35 13.19
C TYR A 661 21.05 3.14 13.51
N GLU A 662 22.21 2.57 13.20
CA GLU A 662 23.51 3.22 13.43
C GLU A 662 23.69 4.44 12.52
N ALA A 663 23.29 4.35 11.26
CA ALA A 663 23.32 5.48 10.33
C ALA A 663 22.36 6.60 10.76
N GLN A 664 21.15 6.23 11.21
CA GLN A 664 20.19 7.20 11.74
C GLN A 664 20.69 7.88 13.01
N ALA A 665 21.42 7.18 13.88
CA ALA A 665 21.98 7.74 15.11
C ALA A 665 22.99 8.87 14.85
N VAL A 666 23.68 8.87 13.70
CA VAL A 666 24.58 9.96 13.28
C VAL A 666 23.91 10.98 12.33
N GLY A 667 22.58 10.90 12.17
CA GLY A 667 21.79 11.85 11.38
C GLY A 667 21.81 11.62 9.87
N LEU A 668 22.16 10.42 9.41
CA LEU A 668 22.07 10.04 8.00
C LEU A 668 20.68 9.49 7.66
N LEU A 669 20.13 9.92 6.52
CA LEU A 669 18.99 9.24 5.90
C LEU A 669 19.41 7.86 5.38
N VAL A 670 18.48 6.90 5.38
CA VAL A 670 18.74 5.53 4.90
C VAL A 670 17.83 5.22 3.72
N LEU A 671 18.44 4.98 2.56
CA LEU A 671 17.78 4.74 1.27
C LEU A 671 18.14 3.33 0.75
N PRO A 672 17.50 2.25 1.24
CA PRO A 672 17.92 0.89 0.89
C PRO A 672 17.55 0.45 -0.53
N TYR A 673 18.40 -0.38 -1.15
CA TYR A 673 18.22 -0.90 -2.51
C TYR A 673 18.40 -2.42 -2.63
N THR A 674 17.74 -3.14 -3.54
CA THR A 674 16.56 -2.76 -4.32
C THR A 674 15.42 -3.72 -3.99
N PHE A 675 14.26 -3.19 -3.63
CA PHE A 675 13.04 -3.98 -3.47
C PHE A 675 12.54 -4.41 -4.85
N ARG A 676 12.45 -5.73 -5.06
CA ARG A 676 12.05 -6.38 -6.32
C ARG A 676 11.05 -7.49 -5.98
N PRO A 677 9.80 -7.42 -6.45
CA PRO A 677 8.78 -8.44 -6.16
C PRO A 677 8.84 -9.67 -7.09
N ALA A 678 9.70 -9.65 -8.12
CA ALA A 678 9.71 -10.68 -9.15
C ALA A 678 10.11 -12.08 -8.63
N LEU A 679 9.15 -13.00 -8.62
CA LEU A 679 9.41 -14.44 -8.74
C LEU A 679 9.87 -14.73 -10.18
N PRO A 680 10.75 -15.73 -10.42
CA PRO A 680 11.11 -16.13 -11.77
C PRO A 680 9.84 -16.43 -12.58
N LEU A 681 9.77 -15.96 -13.83
CA LEU A 681 8.74 -16.44 -14.76
C LEU A 681 8.93 -17.95 -14.85
N THR A 682 8.01 -18.72 -14.25
CA THR A 682 7.96 -20.16 -14.49
C THR A 682 7.76 -20.33 -15.99
N SER A 683 8.66 -21.07 -16.64
CA SER A 683 8.57 -21.48 -18.04
C SER A 683 7.14 -21.96 -18.37
N PRO A 684 6.64 -21.69 -19.58
CA PRO A 684 5.33 -22.18 -20.02
C PRO A 684 5.17 -23.70 -19.88
#